data_AF-A0A841KSM2-F1
#
_entry.id   AF-A0A841KSM2-F1
#
_cell.length_a   1.000
_cell.length_b   1.000
_cell.length_c   1.000
_cell.angle_alpha   90.00
_cell.angle_beta   90.00
_cell.angle_gamma   90.00
#
_symmetry.space_group_name_H-M   'P 1'
#
loop_
_entity.id
_entity.type
_entity.pdbx_description
1 polymer ?
#
loop_
_entity_poly.entity_id
_entity_poly.type
_entity_poly.pdbx_seq_one_letter_code
_entity_poly.pdbx_strand_id
1 'polypeptide(L)'
;MHGWKKWIIASTLAISLTSSVFLVPVHGDWTQSLYEEKKEEYISSGVKHEQLLRFTDKGWLSVNVMRINVQDNFTSLEVLFNQTGLKNKAKLSELANQNPQVIGAVNGDFFNTKGAATLGPIVKDGELVSTPYYIPNQMGVFNQTKDGTPFINYWAPENVGITNQRSSAFLKIGSVNKESDYGDTAILFTPTFGEKTPALSPNLSSAVEMVIENNMVKEIVNAKEGTYIPRSGSVVFATGSFADLIWSNFAVGDGIELSASTTPDYQSLALAMGGGAVVLQDGIVPATFSHNITGNHPRTAIGISRDNKEVLFVTIDGRTSSYTGVTQKELGEIMAYLGAQQAINLDGGGSTEMILRPLGEENKKIVNTLSDGSERRLMNGIGVVSTAPQADLAGIKVQAQDTNVFVNGSRQLDIKAYDENYNPLHVDYSRIKWHITGANGTFSGNTFTATAPGKAAIVAEYDGKYASLEMNVLNQPVSLRLSPNKLFIDKNGERALTITAVDSDGYSATLRPQDITFEVPQNLGYIDDRGFFKAASQGGSGVIKGTFKGLEAYIQVAVGSQEVVVDDFEAANGSFLSYPAEVTGTYNIAPFPKSGNSAGSLSYDFTTTDATRAAYLVFNNGGIRFENTPSKIGVWVYGNEGGGHGLKAKLVGADGTAHTLDLAASINWSGWKYVEAAVPSTLKVPVVLERIYVVETNALAKDTGIIYLDGLTVSYPTNLDAAIPQAPVQDVRNVSAPAEGANSFKFFAHGAVSGIDTAQDQAAVAKLAELSNSTAALNVFTDTLDPSLKGNLKQPVVLGDGSYSATKHQDSLFIQLDNRKGSLRESNVQQWTWFINTVKSADAKQIFVVLPKPLSFSDPLEEKLFKDTLEKAKKEKNVDVWVLNGGGSNFAVTPQNGVRYVTLKDYPLQNDMDVFSQLKYMVFTVNDNMVTYEILSVNTK
;
A
#
# COMPACT_ATOMS: atom_id res chain seq x y z
N MET A 1 -36.19 -19.28 31.59
CA MET A 1 -35.66 -19.76 30.30
C MET A 1 -36.65 -19.61 29.12
N HIS A 2 -37.45 -18.53 29.01
CA HIS A 2 -38.36 -18.33 27.86
C HIS A 2 -38.34 -16.90 27.25
N GLY A 3 -37.48 -15.99 27.75
CA GLY A 3 -37.41 -14.59 27.27
C GLY A 3 -36.25 -14.25 26.32
N TRP A 4 -35.19 -15.07 26.26
CA TRP A 4 -33.94 -14.69 25.57
C TRP A 4 -33.87 -15.05 24.07
N LYS A 5 -34.74 -15.94 23.58
CA LYS A 5 -34.72 -16.35 22.16
C LYS A 5 -35.34 -15.32 21.20
N LYS A 6 -36.00 -14.27 21.70
CA LYS A 6 -36.69 -13.26 20.86
C LYS A 6 -35.87 -12.02 20.50
N TRP A 7 -34.66 -11.86 21.05
CA TRP A 7 -33.81 -10.67 20.83
C TRP A 7 -32.61 -10.90 19.90
N ILE A 8 -32.46 -12.11 19.33
CA ILE A 8 -31.36 -12.43 18.40
C ILE A 8 -31.68 -11.97 16.94
N ILE A 9 -32.83 -11.34 16.68
CA ILE A 9 -33.24 -10.94 15.32
C ILE A 9 -33.00 -9.45 15.01
N ALA A 10 -32.55 -8.63 15.96
CA ALA A 10 -32.20 -7.23 15.68
C ALA A 10 -30.72 -7.01 15.96
N SER A 11 -29.97 -6.59 14.92
CA SER A 11 -28.52 -6.28 14.88
C SER A 11 -27.64 -7.28 14.11
N THR A 12 -28.13 -7.85 13.01
CA THR A 12 -27.25 -8.14 11.86
C THR A 12 -27.12 -6.86 11.04
N LEU A 13 -25.97 -6.19 11.11
CA LEU A 13 -25.52 -5.40 9.97
C LEU A 13 -25.41 -6.41 8.81
N ALA A 14 -26.39 -6.37 7.92
CA ALA A 14 -26.44 -7.29 6.80
C ALA A 14 -25.30 -6.94 5.83
N ILE A 15 -24.21 -7.69 5.87
CA ILE A 15 -23.37 -7.85 4.67
C ILE A 15 -24.23 -8.67 3.71
N SER A 16 -25.10 -8.00 2.96
CA SER A 16 -25.89 -8.65 1.92
C SER A 16 -25.02 -8.84 0.70
N LEU A 17 -24.50 -10.06 0.51
CA LEU A 17 -24.01 -10.51 -0.79
C LEU A 17 -25.23 -10.73 -1.72
N THR A 18 -25.78 -9.65 -2.26
CA THR A 18 -26.82 -9.74 -3.30
C THR A 18 -26.15 -9.79 -4.67
N SER A 19 -26.05 -10.99 -5.25
CA SER A 19 -25.77 -11.15 -6.68
C SER A 19 -27.03 -10.82 -7.47
N SER A 20 -27.14 -9.60 -7.99
CA SER A 20 -28.22 -9.21 -8.91
C SER A 20 -27.66 -9.18 -10.34
N VAL A 21 -28.11 -10.10 -11.20
CA VAL A 21 -27.76 -10.11 -12.62
C VAL A 21 -28.74 -9.18 -13.36
N PHE A 22 -28.28 -8.02 -13.80
CA PHE A 22 -28.99 -7.21 -14.79
C PHE A 22 -28.36 -7.44 -16.17
N LEU A 23 -29.18 -7.82 -17.14
CA LEU A 23 -28.80 -7.94 -18.56
C LEU A 23 -29.10 -6.60 -19.26
N VAL A 24 -28.06 -5.88 -19.69
CA VAL A 24 -28.09 -4.72 -20.60
C VAL A 24 -26.85 -4.82 -21.52
N PRO A 25 -26.90 -4.40 -22.81
CA PRO A 25 -26.00 -4.94 -23.82
C PRO A 25 -24.61 -4.29 -23.89
N VAL A 26 -23.61 -5.17 -23.80
CA VAL A 26 -22.27 -5.22 -24.45
C VAL A 26 -21.74 -3.92 -25.05
N HIS A 27 -20.79 -3.27 -24.38
CA HIS A 27 -19.53 -2.69 -24.92
C HIS A 27 -18.44 -2.92 -23.84
N GLY A 28 -17.24 -3.38 -24.21
CA GLY A 28 -16.22 -3.99 -23.32
C GLY A 28 -16.14 -3.43 -21.89
N ASP A 29 -16.50 -4.26 -20.89
CA ASP A 29 -17.25 -3.76 -19.75
C ASP A 29 -16.68 -4.18 -18.38
N TRP A 30 -16.46 -3.20 -17.51
CA TRP A 30 -16.24 -3.43 -16.07
C TRP A 30 -17.44 -4.09 -15.38
N THR A 31 -18.58 -4.25 -16.07
CA THR A 31 -19.75 -5.00 -15.57
C THR A 31 -19.54 -6.52 -15.53
N GLN A 32 -18.56 -7.09 -16.24
CA GLN A 32 -18.25 -8.52 -16.14
C GLN A 32 -17.30 -8.78 -14.96
N SER A 33 -17.85 -8.74 -13.76
CA SER A 33 -17.16 -9.17 -12.54
C SER A 33 -17.08 -10.70 -12.48
N LEU A 34 -15.87 -11.23 -12.27
CA LEU A 34 -15.64 -12.63 -11.88
C LEU A 34 -15.88 -12.82 -10.38
N TYR A 35 -15.57 -11.79 -9.59
CA TYR A 35 -15.81 -11.71 -8.15
C TYR A 35 -15.97 -10.25 -7.72
N GLU A 36 -16.84 -10.00 -6.77
CA GLU A 36 -17.05 -8.68 -6.19
C GLU A 36 -17.31 -8.77 -4.69
N GLU A 37 -16.68 -7.87 -3.96
CA GLU A 37 -16.96 -7.58 -2.55
C GLU A 37 -17.27 -6.09 -2.41
N LYS A 38 -18.38 -5.78 -1.74
CA LYS A 38 -18.77 -4.41 -1.39
C LYS A 38 -18.90 -4.29 0.12
N LYS A 39 -18.28 -3.25 0.69
CA LYS A 39 -18.48 -2.81 2.08
C LYS A 39 -19.04 -1.40 2.07
N GLU A 40 -19.90 -1.09 3.02
CA GLU A 40 -20.42 0.26 3.20
C GLU A 40 -20.62 0.60 4.68
N GLU A 41 -20.36 1.84 5.04
CA GLU A 41 -20.47 2.35 6.41
C GLU A 41 -20.80 3.85 6.41
N TYR A 42 -21.76 4.26 7.23
CA TYR A 42 -22.00 5.67 7.50
C TYR A 42 -20.92 6.21 8.43
N ILE A 43 -20.36 7.38 8.11
CA ILE A 43 -19.34 8.07 8.92
C ILE A 43 -19.84 9.41 9.49
N SER A 44 -21.00 9.88 9.01
CA SER A 44 -21.86 10.93 9.59
C SER A 44 -23.29 10.80 9.03
N SER A 45 -24.23 11.62 9.51
CA SER A 45 -25.62 11.65 9.03
C SER A 45 -25.75 11.84 7.50
N GLY A 46 -24.88 12.66 6.91
CA GLY A 46 -24.88 12.98 5.48
C GLY A 46 -23.84 12.25 4.65
N VAL A 47 -23.00 11.39 5.24
CA VAL A 47 -21.84 10.81 4.54
C VAL A 47 -21.72 9.30 4.73
N LYS A 48 -21.64 8.58 3.61
CA LYS A 48 -21.44 7.13 3.56
C LYS A 48 -20.18 6.79 2.77
N HIS A 49 -19.32 5.94 3.34
CA HIS A 49 -18.19 5.34 2.63
C HIS A 49 -18.58 3.99 2.05
N GLU A 50 -18.16 3.72 0.82
CA GLU A 50 -18.27 2.43 0.15
C GLU A 50 -16.88 2.00 -0.35
N GLN A 51 -16.54 0.73 -0.14
CA GLN A 51 -15.36 0.10 -0.71
C GLN A 51 -15.81 -1.04 -1.62
N LEU A 52 -15.44 -0.97 -2.90
CA LEU A 52 -15.69 -2.00 -3.90
C LEU A 52 -14.37 -2.63 -4.31
N LEU A 53 -14.26 -3.94 -4.07
CA LEU A 53 -13.15 -4.76 -4.55
C LEU A 53 -13.70 -5.70 -5.64
N ARG A 54 -13.27 -5.50 -6.88
CA ARG A 54 -13.78 -6.24 -8.05
C ARG A 54 -12.64 -6.94 -8.78
N PHE A 55 -12.83 -8.22 -9.08
CA PHE A 55 -11.93 -9.00 -9.92
C PHE A 55 -12.54 -9.19 -11.31
N THR A 56 -11.79 -8.83 -12.36
CA THR A 56 -12.22 -8.91 -13.76
C THR A 56 -11.22 -9.71 -14.60
N ASP A 57 -11.47 -9.83 -15.91
CA ASP A 57 -10.52 -10.38 -16.88
C ASP A 57 -9.19 -9.59 -16.96
N LYS A 58 -9.22 -8.30 -16.64
CA LYS A 58 -8.06 -7.39 -16.60
C LYS A 58 -7.34 -7.34 -15.24
N GLY A 59 -7.81 -8.06 -14.22
CA GLY A 59 -7.22 -8.07 -12.88
C GLY A 59 -8.10 -7.40 -11.82
N TRP A 60 -7.51 -6.95 -10.71
CA TRP A 60 -8.26 -6.36 -9.61
C TRP A 60 -8.45 -4.84 -9.74
N LEU A 61 -9.60 -4.40 -9.26
CA LEU A 61 -9.91 -3.02 -8.92
C LEU A 61 -10.23 -2.88 -7.44
N SER A 62 -9.65 -1.85 -6.83
CA SER A 62 -10.02 -1.34 -5.51
C SER A 62 -10.54 0.08 -5.71
N VAL A 63 -11.84 0.28 -5.45
CA VAL A 63 -12.54 1.55 -5.62
C VAL A 63 -13.10 1.96 -4.26
N ASN A 64 -12.67 3.12 -3.76
CA ASN A 64 -13.27 3.75 -2.59
C ASN A 64 -14.17 4.90 -3.04
N VAL A 65 -15.35 5.01 -2.43
CA VAL A 65 -16.36 6.02 -2.74
C VAL A 65 -16.84 6.65 -1.44
N MET A 66 -16.80 7.98 -1.35
CA MET A 66 -17.47 8.74 -0.30
C MET A 66 -18.67 9.43 -0.91
N ARG A 67 -19.87 8.99 -0.53
CA ARG A 67 -21.16 9.54 -0.96
C ARG A 67 -21.59 10.60 0.03
N ILE A 68 -21.78 11.82 -0.46
CA ILE A 68 -21.97 13.02 0.36
C ILE A 68 -23.30 13.65 -0.02
N ASN A 69 -24.28 13.60 0.88
CA ASN A 69 -25.55 14.28 0.72
C ASN A 69 -25.36 15.79 1.00
N VAL A 70 -25.37 16.60 -0.05
CA VAL A 70 -25.19 18.07 0.07
C VAL A 70 -26.46 18.79 0.54
N GLN A 71 -27.55 18.08 0.79
CA GLN A 71 -28.78 18.61 1.40
C GLN A 71 -28.88 18.31 2.90
N ASP A 72 -27.92 17.59 3.48
CA ASP A 72 -27.87 17.35 4.93
C ASP A 72 -27.46 18.65 5.67
N ASN A 73 -28.21 18.99 6.71
CA ASN A 73 -28.04 20.27 7.43
C ASN A 73 -26.73 20.39 8.20
N PHE A 74 -26.01 19.29 8.42
CA PHE A 74 -24.77 19.27 9.17
C PHE A 74 -23.53 19.04 8.30
N THR A 75 -23.74 18.77 7.01
CA THR A 75 -22.71 18.36 6.07
C THR A 75 -22.39 19.50 5.12
N SER A 76 -21.12 19.87 5.03
CA SER A 76 -20.63 20.84 4.05
C SER A 76 -19.32 20.37 3.44
N LEU A 77 -18.92 21.02 2.34
CA LEU A 77 -17.64 20.77 1.68
C LEU A 77 -16.67 21.91 1.97
N GLU A 78 -15.39 21.59 2.06
CA GLU A 78 -14.32 22.58 2.28
C GLU A 78 -13.15 22.31 1.35
N VAL A 79 -12.62 23.34 0.69
CA VAL A 79 -11.34 23.24 -0.02
C VAL A 79 -10.21 23.36 1.00
N LEU A 80 -9.34 22.35 1.02
CA LEU A 80 -8.24 22.23 1.97
C LEU A 80 -6.95 22.69 1.30
N PHE A 81 -6.23 23.60 1.93
CA PHE A 81 -4.88 24.02 1.54
C PHE A 81 -4.11 24.43 2.79
N ASN A 82 -2.80 24.61 2.67
CA ASN A 82 -1.97 24.89 3.83
C ASN A 82 -2.28 26.28 4.42
N GLN A 83 -2.79 26.32 5.65
CA GLN A 83 -3.12 27.57 6.35
C GLN A 83 -1.90 28.47 6.64
N THR A 84 -0.68 27.94 6.56
CA THR A 84 0.56 28.75 6.63
C THR A 84 0.92 29.45 5.32
N GLY A 85 0.16 29.19 4.25
CA GLY A 85 0.27 29.84 2.96
C GLY A 85 0.23 28.84 1.80
N LEU A 86 -0.40 29.25 0.69
CA LEU A 86 -0.48 28.46 -0.55
C LEU A 86 0.91 28.08 -1.08
N LYS A 87 1.97 28.83 -0.76
CA LYS A 87 3.33 28.47 -1.19
C LYS A 87 3.84 27.12 -0.63
N ASN A 88 3.19 26.59 0.41
CA ASN A 88 3.65 25.41 1.15
C ASN A 88 2.82 24.17 0.82
N LYS A 89 3.46 23.12 0.28
CA LYS A 89 2.84 21.80 0.10
C LYS A 89 2.66 21.10 1.45
N ALA A 90 1.63 20.26 1.57
CA ALA A 90 1.34 19.45 2.77
C ALA A 90 0.75 18.09 2.38
N LYS A 91 0.84 17.10 3.26
CA LYS A 91 0.15 15.82 3.06
C LYS A 91 -1.36 15.98 3.21
N LEU A 92 -2.17 15.11 2.60
CA LEU A 92 -3.62 15.20 2.76
C LEU A 92 -4.05 15.03 4.23
N SER A 93 -3.39 14.15 4.98
CA SER A 93 -3.62 14.03 6.43
C SER A 93 -3.30 15.31 7.20
N GLU A 94 -2.21 16.02 6.84
CA GLU A 94 -1.85 17.32 7.43
C GLU A 94 -2.91 18.39 7.10
N LEU A 95 -3.43 18.39 5.86
CA LEU A 95 -4.48 19.31 5.43
C LEU A 95 -5.82 19.04 6.13
N ALA A 96 -6.28 17.79 6.14
CA ALA A 96 -7.54 17.40 6.75
C ALA A 96 -7.56 17.55 8.28
N ASN A 97 -6.40 17.54 8.94
CA ASN A 97 -6.31 17.72 10.39
C ASN A 97 -6.19 19.19 10.84
N GLN A 98 -6.05 20.15 9.90
CA GLN A 98 -6.12 21.58 10.22
C GLN A 98 -7.52 22.01 10.68
N ASN A 99 -8.56 21.28 10.26
CA ASN A 99 -9.92 21.45 10.74
C ASN A 99 -10.42 20.14 11.38
N PRO A 100 -10.63 20.07 12.71
CA PRO A 100 -11.08 18.85 13.37
C PRO A 100 -12.48 18.39 12.94
N GLN A 101 -13.30 19.27 12.33
CA GLN A 101 -14.63 18.95 11.83
C GLN A 101 -14.63 18.30 10.45
N VAL A 102 -13.49 18.32 9.73
CA VAL A 102 -13.33 17.50 8.52
C VAL A 102 -13.38 16.04 8.96
N ILE A 103 -14.28 15.25 8.39
CA ILE A 103 -14.45 13.82 8.68
C ILE A 103 -13.97 12.92 7.54
N GLY A 104 -13.71 13.49 6.37
CA GLY A 104 -13.24 12.79 5.19
C GLY A 104 -12.67 13.75 4.16
N ALA A 105 -11.70 13.32 3.35
CA ALA A 105 -11.11 14.14 2.30
C ALA A 105 -10.50 13.29 1.20
N VAL A 106 -10.33 13.89 0.02
CA VAL A 106 -9.51 13.37 -1.08
C VAL A 106 -8.52 14.44 -1.56
N ASN A 107 -7.46 14.01 -2.26
CA ASN A 107 -6.54 14.94 -2.92
C ASN A 107 -7.25 15.79 -3.99
N GLY A 108 -6.70 16.96 -4.28
CA GLY A 108 -7.34 17.98 -5.10
C GLY A 108 -6.75 18.13 -6.51
N ASP A 109 -6.49 19.39 -6.84
CA ASP A 109 -6.13 19.88 -8.17
C ASP A 109 -4.76 19.41 -8.64
N PHE A 110 -4.55 19.48 -9.96
CA PHE A 110 -3.20 19.45 -10.52
C PHE A 110 -2.40 20.66 -10.06
N PHE A 111 -1.09 20.50 -9.96
CA PHE A 111 -0.20 21.56 -9.51
C PHE A 111 1.17 21.49 -10.17
N ASN A 112 1.88 22.61 -10.14
CA ASN A 112 3.27 22.66 -10.59
C ASN A 112 4.17 21.89 -9.60
N THR A 113 4.84 20.85 -10.06
CA THR A 113 5.75 20.07 -9.20
C THR A 113 7.01 20.84 -8.81
N LYS A 114 7.46 21.78 -9.64
CA LYS A 114 8.65 22.64 -9.41
C LYS A 114 8.36 23.88 -8.57
N GLY A 115 7.09 24.24 -8.41
CA GLY A 115 6.65 25.47 -7.76
C GLY A 115 5.49 25.27 -6.78
N ALA A 116 4.88 26.36 -6.35
CA ALA A 116 3.77 26.39 -5.43
C ALA A 116 2.54 27.08 -6.02
N ALA A 117 1.94 26.40 -7.00
CA ALA A 117 0.70 26.84 -7.62
C ALA A 117 -0.15 25.64 -8.06
N THR A 118 -1.44 25.67 -7.71
CA THR A 118 -2.46 24.84 -8.36
C THR A 118 -2.69 25.31 -9.80
N LEU A 119 -3.19 24.44 -10.68
CA LEU A 119 -3.49 24.82 -12.06
C LEU A 119 -4.87 25.48 -12.21
N GLY A 120 -5.88 25.05 -11.45
CA GLY A 120 -7.20 25.66 -11.42
C GLY A 120 -7.38 26.69 -10.30
N PRO A 121 -8.62 27.21 -10.17
CA PRO A 121 -8.95 28.22 -9.19
C PRO A 121 -9.12 27.62 -7.79
N ILE A 122 -9.06 28.49 -6.79
CA ILE A 122 -9.51 28.21 -5.43
C ILE A 122 -10.46 29.34 -5.03
N VAL A 123 -11.69 28.98 -4.68
CA VAL A 123 -12.63 29.87 -3.99
C VAL A 123 -13.01 29.25 -2.67
N LYS A 124 -13.08 30.07 -1.62
CA LYS A 124 -13.56 29.68 -0.29
C LYS A 124 -14.50 30.77 0.24
N ASP A 125 -15.74 30.40 0.53
CA ASP A 125 -16.79 31.26 1.09
C ASP A 125 -17.05 32.58 0.31
N GLY A 126 -16.86 32.54 -1.00
CA GLY A 126 -17.00 33.69 -1.89
C GLY A 126 -15.76 34.58 -1.97
N GLU A 127 -14.63 34.15 -1.40
CA GLU A 127 -13.32 34.78 -1.56
C GLU A 127 -12.54 34.11 -2.69
N LEU A 128 -12.04 34.89 -3.65
CA LEU A 128 -11.15 34.41 -4.71
C LEU A 128 -9.73 34.25 -4.15
N VAL A 129 -9.44 33.02 -3.70
CA VAL A 129 -8.14 32.66 -3.10
C VAL A 129 -7.06 32.47 -4.17
N SER A 130 -7.39 31.90 -5.32
CA SER A 130 -6.48 31.81 -6.46
C SER A 130 -7.27 31.74 -7.76
N THR A 131 -6.77 32.39 -8.81
CA THR A 131 -7.35 32.30 -10.16
C THR A 131 -6.99 30.96 -10.82
N PRO A 132 -7.54 30.57 -11.97
CA PRO A 132 -6.98 29.48 -12.77
C PRO A 132 -5.70 29.94 -13.51
N TYR A 133 -4.85 28.99 -13.88
CA TYR A 133 -3.93 29.17 -15.00
C TYR A 133 -4.78 28.99 -16.27
N TYR A 134 -5.13 30.10 -16.94
CA TYR A 134 -6.12 30.04 -18.01
C TYR A 134 -5.60 29.22 -19.20
N ILE A 135 -6.15 28.02 -19.36
CA ILE A 135 -6.02 27.21 -20.57
C ILE A 135 -7.44 26.93 -21.08
N PRO A 136 -7.87 27.59 -22.17
CA PRO A 136 -9.25 27.56 -22.62
C PRO A 136 -9.81 26.13 -22.70
N ASN A 137 -10.90 25.88 -21.97
CA ASN A 137 -11.64 24.61 -21.97
C ASN A 137 -10.78 23.36 -21.70
N GLN A 138 -9.65 23.49 -20.99
CA GLN A 138 -8.77 22.35 -20.72
C GLN A 138 -8.99 21.74 -19.34
N MET A 139 -9.03 22.60 -18.31
CA MET A 139 -9.09 22.20 -16.90
C MET A 139 -10.51 22.45 -16.36
N GLY A 140 -11.25 21.39 -16.09
CA GLY A 140 -12.56 21.46 -15.46
C GLY A 140 -12.45 21.91 -14.01
N VAL A 141 -13.49 22.58 -13.52
CA VAL A 141 -13.58 23.08 -12.15
C VAL A 141 -14.82 22.49 -11.49
N PHE A 142 -14.64 21.97 -10.27
CA PHE A 142 -15.76 21.64 -9.40
C PHE A 142 -16.15 22.87 -8.60
N ASN A 143 -17.43 23.21 -8.62
CA ASN A 143 -17.98 24.38 -7.94
C ASN A 143 -19.15 23.96 -7.05
N GLN A 144 -19.34 24.70 -5.97
CA GLN A 144 -20.55 24.67 -5.17
C GLN A 144 -21.01 26.10 -4.92
N THR A 145 -22.26 26.41 -5.22
CA THR A 145 -22.90 27.69 -4.87
C THR A 145 -23.13 27.79 -3.35
N LYS A 146 -23.36 29.01 -2.85
CA LYS A 146 -23.68 29.25 -1.42
C LYS A 146 -24.98 28.59 -0.94
N ASP A 147 -25.87 28.20 -1.86
CA ASP A 147 -27.08 27.42 -1.54
C ASP A 147 -26.84 25.89 -1.55
N GLY A 148 -25.60 25.45 -1.76
CA GLY A 148 -25.19 24.04 -1.73
C GLY A 148 -25.26 23.32 -3.07
N THR A 149 -25.71 23.95 -4.16
CA THR A 149 -25.82 23.32 -5.48
C THR A 149 -24.45 23.04 -6.12
N PRO A 150 -24.08 21.77 -6.36
CA PRO A 150 -22.82 21.42 -7.01
C PRO A 150 -22.94 21.46 -8.54
N PHE A 151 -21.89 21.88 -9.24
CA PHE A 151 -21.81 21.79 -10.70
C PHE A 151 -20.36 21.77 -11.21
N ILE A 152 -20.16 21.21 -12.40
CA ILE A 152 -18.86 21.13 -13.09
C ILE A 152 -18.93 21.99 -14.35
N ASN A 153 -17.91 22.84 -14.57
CA ASN A 153 -17.76 23.59 -15.82
C ASN A 153 -16.29 23.99 -16.05
N TYR A 154 -16.04 24.65 -17.19
CA TYR A 154 -14.79 25.37 -17.44
C TYR A 154 -15.01 26.85 -17.11
N TRP A 155 -14.09 27.46 -16.37
CA TRP A 155 -14.14 28.89 -16.09
C TRP A 155 -13.73 29.70 -17.32
N ALA A 156 -14.45 30.80 -17.59
CA ALA A 156 -14.04 31.77 -18.60
C ALA A 156 -12.84 32.59 -18.10
N PRO A 157 -12.09 33.28 -18.98
CA PRO A 157 -11.02 34.18 -18.55
C PRO A 157 -11.54 35.18 -17.51
N GLU A 158 -10.84 35.26 -16.38
CA GLU A 158 -11.11 36.24 -15.34
C GLU A 158 -10.69 37.65 -15.78
N ASN A 159 -11.39 38.64 -15.22
CA ASN A 159 -10.98 40.03 -15.31
C ASN A 159 -10.72 40.54 -13.88
N VAL A 160 -9.46 40.40 -13.47
CA VAL A 160 -8.92 40.94 -12.23
C VAL A 160 -8.02 42.13 -12.57
N GLY A 161 -8.16 43.23 -11.86
CA GLY A 161 -7.37 44.42 -12.13
C GLY A 161 -7.43 45.45 -11.01
N ILE A 162 -6.41 46.29 -10.99
CA ILE A 162 -6.25 47.37 -10.01
C ILE A 162 -6.34 48.70 -10.73
N THR A 163 -7.23 49.57 -10.26
CA THR A 163 -7.37 50.94 -10.76
C THR A 163 -6.76 51.92 -9.78
N ASN A 164 -5.86 52.76 -10.27
CA ASN A 164 -5.33 53.88 -9.51
C ASN A 164 -6.37 55.01 -9.47
N GLN A 165 -6.80 55.44 -8.28
CA GLN A 165 -7.84 56.46 -8.14
C GLN A 165 -7.37 57.87 -8.55
N ARG A 166 -6.06 58.15 -8.55
CA ARG A 166 -5.48 59.43 -8.97
C ARG A 166 -5.30 59.50 -10.48
N SER A 167 -4.65 58.51 -11.08
CA SER A 167 -4.33 58.51 -12.52
C SER A 167 -5.42 57.89 -13.39
N SER A 168 -6.39 57.20 -12.79
CA SER A 168 -7.36 56.33 -13.47
C SER A 168 -6.71 55.21 -14.30
N ALA A 169 -5.41 54.95 -14.11
CA ALA A 169 -4.72 53.88 -14.80
C ALA A 169 -5.20 52.53 -14.31
N PHE A 170 -5.47 51.62 -15.25
CA PHE A 170 -5.90 50.25 -14.98
C PHE A 170 -4.75 49.28 -15.22
N LEU A 171 -4.36 48.56 -14.18
CA LEU A 171 -3.38 47.49 -14.21
C LEU A 171 -4.11 46.15 -14.22
N LYS A 172 -4.11 45.45 -15.36
CA LYS A 172 -4.66 44.09 -15.44
C LYS A 172 -3.78 43.12 -14.65
N ILE A 173 -4.40 42.27 -13.84
CA ILE A 173 -3.74 41.18 -13.11
C ILE A 173 -3.92 39.88 -13.91
N GLY A 174 -2.82 39.20 -14.18
CA GLY A 174 -2.78 37.93 -14.90
C GLY A 174 -3.07 36.72 -14.02
N SER A 175 -2.73 36.78 -12.73
CA SER A 175 -3.06 35.73 -11.77
C SER A 175 -3.12 36.22 -10.32
N VAL A 176 -3.86 35.50 -9.47
CA VAL A 176 -3.89 35.70 -8.02
C VAL A 176 -3.24 34.51 -7.33
N ASN A 177 -2.24 34.78 -6.47
CA ASN A 177 -1.49 33.80 -5.69
C ASN A 177 -0.90 32.64 -6.53
N LYS A 178 -0.47 32.90 -7.76
CA LYS A 178 0.27 31.94 -8.59
C LYS A 178 1.55 32.56 -9.10
N GLU A 179 2.67 32.04 -8.61
CA GLU A 179 3.99 32.44 -9.11
C GLU A 179 4.13 32.14 -10.61
N SER A 180 4.89 32.99 -11.29
CA SER A 180 5.20 32.88 -12.71
C SER A 180 6.54 33.55 -12.99
N ASP A 181 7.26 33.03 -13.98
CA ASP A 181 8.50 33.58 -14.49
C ASP A 181 8.33 34.20 -15.89
N TYR A 182 7.10 34.58 -16.25
CA TYR A 182 6.84 35.26 -17.52
C TYR A 182 7.41 36.68 -17.53
N GLY A 183 8.11 37.00 -18.62
CA GLY A 183 8.79 38.29 -18.81
C GLY A 183 7.85 39.49 -18.97
N ASP A 184 6.54 39.26 -19.11
CA ASP A 184 5.52 40.31 -19.22
C ASP A 184 4.21 39.84 -18.56
N THR A 185 4.08 40.06 -17.25
CA THR A 185 2.91 39.66 -16.45
C THR A 185 2.74 40.54 -15.21
N ALA A 186 1.56 40.49 -14.59
CA ALA A 186 1.30 41.04 -13.26
C ALA A 186 0.58 40.00 -12.39
N ILE A 187 1.05 39.80 -11.17
CA ILE A 187 0.56 38.79 -10.22
C ILE A 187 0.16 39.52 -8.93
N LEU A 188 -1.02 39.24 -8.43
CA LEU A 188 -1.47 39.71 -7.13
C LEU A 188 -1.20 38.65 -6.06
N PHE A 189 -0.32 38.95 -5.12
CA PHE A 189 -0.08 38.14 -3.94
C PHE A 189 -0.83 38.71 -2.73
N THR A 190 -1.58 37.86 -2.06
CA THR A 190 -2.37 38.17 -0.86
C THR A 190 -1.78 37.41 0.35
N PRO A 191 -2.18 37.74 1.60
CA PRO A 191 -1.68 37.04 2.79
C PRO A 191 -1.87 35.52 2.75
N THR A 192 -2.86 35.03 2.00
CA THR A 192 -3.12 33.60 1.80
C THR A 192 -2.01 32.88 1.02
N PHE A 193 -1.18 33.60 0.25
CA PHE A 193 -0.01 33.01 -0.39
C PHE A 193 1.08 32.59 0.61
N GLY A 194 1.30 33.42 1.63
CA GLY A 194 2.34 33.27 2.66
C GLY A 194 2.82 34.63 3.16
N GLU A 195 3.80 34.65 4.06
CA GLU A 195 4.28 35.91 4.66
C GLU A 195 4.99 36.87 3.69
N LYS A 196 5.57 36.33 2.62
CA LYS A 196 6.31 37.06 1.59
C LYS A 196 5.99 36.55 0.20
N THR A 197 6.13 37.42 -0.79
CA THR A 197 6.20 37.05 -2.21
C THR A 197 7.43 36.17 -2.50
N PRO A 198 7.46 35.45 -3.63
CA PRO A 198 8.64 34.72 -4.07
C PRO A 198 9.84 35.64 -4.31
N ALA A 199 11.05 35.11 -4.18
CA ALA A 199 12.24 35.77 -4.71
C ALA A 199 12.16 35.88 -6.24
N LEU A 200 12.84 36.87 -6.81
CA LEU A 200 12.91 37.07 -8.25
C LEU A 200 13.49 35.82 -8.92
N SER A 201 12.74 35.24 -9.85
CA SER A 201 13.20 34.09 -10.62
C SER A 201 14.49 34.44 -11.39
N PRO A 202 15.50 33.54 -11.40
CA PRO A 202 16.70 33.71 -12.22
C PRO A 202 16.42 33.86 -13.73
N ASN A 203 15.23 33.45 -14.19
CA ASN A 203 14.79 33.58 -15.58
C ASN A 203 14.34 35.01 -15.95
N LEU A 204 14.19 35.90 -14.95
CA LEU A 204 13.73 37.27 -15.13
C LEU A 204 14.89 38.25 -14.92
N SER A 205 15.07 39.19 -15.86
CA SER A 205 16.11 40.22 -15.75
C SER A 205 15.78 41.31 -14.73
N SER A 206 14.50 41.60 -14.51
CA SER A 206 14.00 42.57 -13.54
C SER A 206 12.51 42.37 -13.31
N ALA A 207 12.02 42.81 -12.14
CA ALA A 207 10.60 42.92 -11.83
C ALA A 207 10.38 44.02 -10.78
N VAL A 208 9.14 44.45 -10.63
CA VAL A 208 8.70 45.48 -9.68
C VAL A 208 7.69 44.86 -8.72
N GLU A 209 7.79 45.23 -7.45
CA GLU A 209 6.81 44.90 -6.42
C GLU A 209 6.16 46.17 -5.90
N MET A 210 4.84 46.28 -6.07
CA MET A 210 4.02 47.35 -5.51
C MET A 210 3.25 46.82 -4.30
N VAL A 211 3.61 47.31 -3.10
CA VAL A 211 2.98 46.96 -1.83
C VAL A 211 1.76 47.85 -1.64
N ILE A 212 0.61 47.21 -1.40
CA ILE A 212 -0.67 47.84 -1.12
C ILE A 212 -1.05 47.50 0.31
N GLU A 213 -1.39 48.50 1.12
CA GLU A 213 -1.86 48.33 2.49
C GLU A 213 -3.05 49.26 2.74
N ASN A 214 -4.17 48.73 3.25
CA ASN A 214 -5.39 49.49 3.48
C ASN A 214 -5.86 50.27 2.24
N ASN A 215 -5.83 49.62 1.06
CA ASN A 215 -6.16 50.20 -0.25
C ASN A 215 -5.32 51.42 -0.66
N MET A 216 -4.10 51.57 -0.14
CA MET A 216 -3.15 52.61 -0.55
C MET A 216 -1.79 52.02 -0.92
N VAL A 217 -1.12 52.61 -1.92
CA VAL A 217 0.23 52.21 -2.31
C VAL A 217 1.16 52.61 -1.18
N LYS A 218 1.76 51.63 -0.52
CA LYS A 218 2.70 51.83 0.59
C LYS A 218 4.12 51.97 0.09
N GLU A 219 4.50 51.16 -0.88
CA GLU A 219 5.88 51.06 -1.36
C GLU A 219 5.90 50.51 -2.79
N ILE A 220 6.86 50.96 -3.60
CA ILE A 220 7.16 50.39 -4.92
C ILE A 220 8.67 50.15 -4.97
N VAL A 221 9.08 48.90 -5.15
CA VAL A 221 10.49 48.49 -5.14
C VAL A 221 10.82 47.58 -6.31
N ASN A 222 12.09 47.48 -6.64
CA ASN A 222 12.57 46.42 -7.52
C ASN A 222 12.56 45.09 -6.76
N ALA A 223 11.97 44.05 -7.36
CA ALA A 223 11.89 42.72 -6.77
C ALA A 223 13.30 42.12 -6.59
N LYS A 224 13.54 41.49 -5.44
CA LYS A 224 14.79 40.78 -5.10
C LYS A 224 14.50 39.50 -4.32
N GLU A 225 14.63 39.53 -3.00
CA GLU A 225 14.45 38.38 -2.09
C GLU A 225 12.97 38.12 -1.70
N GLY A 226 12.04 38.86 -2.32
CA GLY A 226 10.62 38.88 -1.96
C GLY A 226 10.28 39.88 -0.85
N THR A 227 9.08 40.45 -0.96
CA THR A 227 8.54 41.50 -0.09
C THR A 227 7.48 40.95 0.85
N TYR A 228 7.42 41.46 2.08
CA TYR A 228 6.38 41.09 3.05
C TYR A 228 5.00 41.51 2.56
N ILE A 229 4.05 40.58 2.64
CA ILE A 229 2.67 40.84 2.25
C ILE A 229 1.93 41.39 3.47
N PRO A 230 1.41 42.64 3.43
CA PRO A 230 0.69 43.21 4.56
C PRO A 230 -0.56 42.42 4.90
N ARG A 231 -0.83 42.19 6.19
CA ARG A 231 -2.04 41.46 6.63
C ARG A 231 -3.35 42.09 6.17
N SER A 232 -3.39 43.42 6.02
CA SER A 232 -4.53 44.19 5.53
C SER A 232 -4.37 44.66 4.08
N GLY A 233 -3.59 43.93 3.29
CA GLY A 233 -3.19 44.37 1.96
C GLY A 233 -2.72 43.24 1.04
N SER A 234 -1.90 43.61 0.06
CA SER A 234 -1.42 42.72 -0.99
C SER A 234 -0.12 43.26 -1.60
N VAL A 235 0.56 42.44 -2.40
CA VAL A 235 1.70 42.87 -3.22
C VAL A 235 1.42 42.53 -4.67
N VAL A 236 1.61 43.50 -5.57
CA VAL A 236 1.59 43.24 -7.01
C VAL A 236 3.02 43.06 -7.50
N PHE A 237 3.34 41.86 -7.97
CA PHE A 237 4.58 41.57 -8.67
C PHE A 237 4.35 41.76 -10.17
N ALA A 238 5.16 42.58 -10.83
CA ALA A 238 5.01 42.89 -12.25
C ALA A 238 6.33 42.85 -13.01
N THR A 239 6.29 42.36 -14.24
CA THR A 239 7.40 42.30 -15.19
C THR A 239 7.05 43.01 -16.49
N GLY A 240 8.06 43.33 -17.31
CA GLY A 240 7.85 43.87 -18.66
C GLY A 240 7.00 45.15 -18.69
N SER A 241 6.02 45.17 -19.58
CA SER A 241 5.13 46.32 -19.78
C SER A 241 4.28 46.65 -18.56
N PHE A 242 3.98 45.67 -17.71
CA PHE A 242 3.25 45.88 -16.46
C PHE A 242 4.10 46.60 -15.41
N ALA A 243 5.41 46.30 -15.35
CA ALA A 243 6.35 47.02 -14.49
C ALA A 243 6.47 48.49 -14.92
N ASP A 244 6.58 48.75 -16.23
CA ASP A 244 6.62 50.11 -16.78
C ASP A 244 5.32 50.88 -16.48
N LEU A 245 4.17 50.19 -16.54
CA LEU A 245 2.87 50.78 -16.21
C LEU A 245 2.80 51.18 -14.74
N ILE A 246 3.31 50.35 -13.82
CA ILE A 246 3.40 50.67 -12.39
C ILE A 246 4.24 51.94 -12.19
N TRP A 247 5.47 51.96 -12.71
CA TRP A 247 6.36 53.12 -12.55
C TRP A 247 5.80 54.42 -13.12
N SER A 248 5.05 54.33 -14.23
CA SER A 248 4.53 55.51 -14.92
C SER A 248 3.26 56.08 -14.29
N ASN A 249 2.48 55.26 -13.56
CA ASN A 249 1.12 55.64 -13.18
C ASN A 249 0.79 55.50 -11.69
N PHE A 250 1.64 54.82 -10.91
CA PHE A 250 1.43 54.57 -9.48
C PHE A 250 2.54 55.22 -8.65
N ALA A 251 2.15 55.83 -7.53
CA ALA A 251 3.04 56.46 -6.57
C ALA A 251 2.62 56.12 -5.14
N VAL A 252 3.58 56.16 -4.21
CA VAL A 252 3.30 55.98 -2.78
C VAL A 252 2.25 57.00 -2.31
N GLY A 253 1.23 56.52 -1.60
CA GLY A 253 0.08 57.30 -1.15
C GLY A 253 -1.11 57.29 -2.10
N ASP A 254 -1.00 56.73 -3.32
CA ASP A 254 -2.13 56.60 -4.22
C ASP A 254 -3.17 55.63 -3.65
N GLY A 255 -4.45 56.00 -3.73
CA GLY A 255 -5.57 55.09 -3.45
C GLY A 255 -5.77 54.11 -4.60
N ILE A 256 -6.07 52.85 -4.28
CA ILE A 256 -6.35 51.80 -5.26
C ILE A 256 -7.71 51.17 -5.05
N GLU A 257 -8.32 50.81 -6.17
CA GLU A 257 -9.54 50.02 -6.23
C GLU A 257 -9.23 48.68 -6.90
N LEU A 258 -9.45 47.57 -6.18
CA LEU A 258 -9.37 46.22 -6.72
C LEU A 258 -10.71 45.83 -7.32
N SER A 259 -10.70 45.42 -8.58
CA SER A 259 -11.85 44.85 -9.28
C SER A 259 -11.55 43.41 -9.66
N ALA A 260 -12.50 42.50 -9.40
CA ALA A 260 -12.41 41.11 -9.79
C ALA A 260 -13.78 40.62 -10.27
N SER A 261 -13.81 40.04 -11.46
CA SER A 261 -15.00 39.41 -12.03
C SER A 261 -14.61 38.09 -12.69
N THR A 262 -15.39 37.06 -12.43
CA THR A 262 -15.18 35.70 -12.94
C THR A 262 -16.48 35.17 -13.53
N THR A 263 -16.40 34.13 -14.35
CA THR A 263 -17.57 33.37 -14.81
C THR A 263 -17.30 31.89 -14.61
N PRO A 264 -17.99 31.24 -13.65
CA PRO A 264 -19.06 31.73 -12.78
C PRO A 264 -18.60 32.81 -11.80
N ASP A 265 -19.52 33.62 -11.28
CA ASP A 265 -19.21 34.65 -10.28
C ASP A 265 -18.75 34.02 -8.97
N TYR A 266 -17.48 34.22 -8.62
CA TYR A 266 -16.87 33.65 -7.43
C TYR A 266 -17.58 34.04 -6.14
N GLN A 267 -18.21 35.23 -6.07
CA GLN A 267 -18.89 35.71 -4.87
C GLN A 267 -20.15 34.90 -4.53
N SER A 268 -20.74 34.26 -5.55
CA SER A 268 -21.90 33.37 -5.41
C SER A 268 -21.53 31.95 -4.96
N LEU A 269 -20.25 31.59 -4.99
CA LEU A 269 -19.76 30.26 -4.68
C LEU A 269 -19.42 30.11 -3.19
N ALA A 270 -19.81 28.99 -2.61
CA ALA A 270 -19.25 28.52 -1.34
C ALA A 270 -17.83 28.01 -1.55
N LEU A 271 -17.59 27.29 -2.66
CA LEU A 271 -16.25 26.88 -3.04
C LEU A 271 -16.09 26.66 -4.54
N ALA A 272 -14.85 26.71 -4.99
CA ALA A 272 -14.41 26.24 -6.29
C ALA A 272 -13.02 25.61 -6.17
N MET A 273 -12.80 24.51 -6.89
CA MET A 273 -11.53 23.82 -6.93
C MET A 273 -11.25 23.29 -8.33
N GLY A 274 -10.04 23.54 -8.82
CA GLY A 274 -9.56 22.94 -10.05
C GLY A 274 -9.54 21.41 -10.03
N GLY A 275 -9.75 20.83 -11.20
CA GLY A 275 -9.47 19.44 -11.51
C GLY A 275 -8.79 19.35 -12.88
N GLY A 276 -9.00 18.25 -13.58
CA GLY A 276 -8.49 18.02 -14.94
C GLY A 276 -9.61 17.84 -15.94
N ALA A 277 -9.60 16.73 -16.67
CA ALA A 277 -10.62 16.45 -17.67
C ALA A 277 -11.99 16.21 -17.01
N VAL A 278 -13.04 16.75 -17.63
CA VAL A 278 -14.40 16.25 -17.46
C VAL A 278 -14.47 14.86 -18.09
N VAL A 279 -14.62 13.82 -17.27
CA VAL A 279 -14.62 12.41 -17.70
C VAL A 279 -16.04 11.85 -17.88
N LEU A 280 -17.04 12.57 -17.38
CA LEU A 280 -18.44 12.24 -17.58
C LEU A 280 -19.25 13.53 -17.67
N GLN A 281 -20.09 13.63 -18.71
CA GLN A 281 -20.99 14.75 -18.91
C GLN A 281 -22.35 14.20 -19.36
N ASP A 282 -23.41 14.62 -18.69
CA ASP A 282 -24.78 14.15 -18.95
C ASP A 282 -24.94 12.61 -18.96
N GLY A 283 -24.16 11.92 -18.13
CA GLY A 283 -24.11 10.45 -18.03
C GLY A 283 -23.38 9.77 -19.20
N ILE A 284 -22.71 10.54 -20.06
CA ILE A 284 -22.00 10.05 -21.24
C ILE A 284 -20.51 10.36 -21.09
N VAL A 285 -19.67 9.35 -21.35
CA VAL A 285 -18.20 9.53 -21.38
C VAL A 285 -17.83 10.25 -22.67
N PRO A 286 -17.15 11.43 -22.59
CA PRO A 286 -16.70 12.14 -23.78
C PRO A 286 -15.81 11.28 -24.69
N ALA A 287 -15.94 11.46 -26.01
CA ALA A 287 -15.11 10.75 -26.99
C ALA A 287 -13.62 11.14 -26.90
N THR A 288 -13.35 12.38 -26.47
CA THR A 288 -12.01 12.91 -26.22
C THR A 288 -12.01 13.70 -24.91
N PHE A 289 -10.86 13.69 -24.22
CA PHE A 289 -10.66 14.44 -22.99
C PHE A 289 -9.85 15.71 -23.26
N SER A 290 -10.29 16.81 -22.66
CA SER A 290 -9.63 18.12 -22.74
C SER A 290 -8.21 18.07 -22.16
N HIS A 291 -8.05 17.37 -21.03
CA HIS A 291 -6.77 17.05 -20.42
C HIS A 291 -6.54 15.54 -20.45
N ASN A 292 -5.96 15.05 -21.54
CA ASN A 292 -5.79 13.61 -21.78
C ASN A 292 -4.54 13.05 -21.10
N ILE A 293 -4.72 12.08 -20.20
CA ILE A 293 -3.65 11.35 -19.51
C ILE A 293 -3.76 9.87 -19.91
N THR A 294 -2.82 9.42 -20.73
CA THR A 294 -2.82 8.07 -21.31
C THR A 294 -2.46 6.98 -20.30
N GLY A 295 -2.97 5.77 -20.52
CA GLY A 295 -2.64 4.58 -19.74
C GLY A 295 -3.35 4.46 -18.40
N ASN A 296 -3.05 3.34 -17.72
CA ASN A 296 -3.64 2.96 -16.45
C ASN A 296 -2.88 3.65 -15.30
N HIS A 297 -3.61 4.40 -14.49
CA HIS A 297 -3.06 5.05 -13.30
C HIS A 297 -4.03 4.93 -12.13
N PRO A 298 -3.53 5.04 -10.89
CA PRO A 298 -4.36 5.47 -9.77
C PRO A 298 -5.07 6.77 -10.13
N ARG A 299 -6.36 6.88 -9.81
CA ARG A 299 -7.18 8.04 -10.15
C ARG A 299 -7.96 8.53 -8.94
N THR A 300 -8.13 9.84 -8.85
CA THR A 300 -9.11 10.50 -7.99
C THR A 300 -10.13 11.23 -8.85
N ALA A 301 -11.40 11.22 -8.45
CA ALA A 301 -12.46 11.91 -9.16
C ALA A 301 -13.51 12.50 -8.21
N ILE A 302 -14.19 13.54 -8.69
CA ILE A 302 -15.42 14.06 -8.09
C ILE A 302 -16.56 13.83 -9.07
N GLY A 303 -17.66 13.26 -8.59
CA GLY A 303 -18.89 13.07 -9.34
C GLY A 303 -20.06 13.84 -8.72
N ILE A 304 -21.03 14.20 -9.54
CA ILE A 304 -22.29 14.80 -9.13
C ILE A 304 -23.41 13.88 -9.63
N SER A 305 -24.28 13.46 -8.72
CA SER A 305 -25.48 12.67 -9.01
C SER A 305 -26.48 13.41 -9.90
N ARG A 306 -27.37 12.66 -10.56
CA ARG A 306 -28.35 13.22 -11.52
C ARG A 306 -29.31 14.26 -10.94
N ASP A 307 -29.63 14.18 -9.65
CA ASP A 307 -30.53 15.13 -8.98
C ASP A 307 -29.78 16.26 -8.26
N ASN A 308 -28.45 16.32 -8.41
CA ASN A 308 -27.54 17.26 -7.76
C ASN A 308 -27.58 17.24 -6.22
N LYS A 309 -28.11 16.18 -5.60
CA LYS A 309 -28.19 16.07 -4.13
C LYS A 309 -27.03 15.32 -3.51
N GLU A 310 -26.29 14.56 -4.31
CA GLU A 310 -25.13 13.81 -3.87
C GLU A 310 -23.88 14.20 -4.66
N VAL A 311 -22.78 14.41 -3.95
CA VAL A 311 -21.41 14.51 -4.46
C VAL A 311 -20.67 13.22 -4.10
N LEU A 312 -19.90 12.69 -5.05
CA LEU A 312 -19.12 11.47 -4.88
C LEU A 312 -17.64 11.84 -4.91
N PHE A 313 -16.89 11.53 -3.85
CA PHE A 313 -15.43 11.45 -3.93
C PHE A 313 -15.01 10.02 -4.21
N VAL A 314 -14.20 9.81 -5.23
CA VAL A 314 -13.80 8.46 -5.68
C VAL A 314 -12.29 8.37 -5.80
N THR A 315 -11.71 7.32 -5.24
CA THR A 315 -10.30 6.96 -5.48
C THR A 315 -10.20 5.53 -5.99
N ILE A 316 -9.37 5.31 -7.00
CA ILE A 316 -9.08 4.00 -7.58
C ILE A 316 -7.59 3.71 -7.44
N ASP A 317 -7.26 2.60 -6.78
CA ASP A 317 -5.86 2.20 -6.58
C ASP A 317 -5.19 1.76 -7.89
N GLY A 318 -3.87 1.86 -7.96
CA GLY A 318 -3.09 1.42 -9.12
C GLY A 318 -1.59 1.36 -8.87
N ARG A 319 -0.83 0.89 -9.87
CA ARG A 319 0.64 0.69 -9.80
C ARG A 319 1.10 -0.23 -8.66
N THR A 320 0.27 -1.19 -8.27
CA THR A 320 0.67 -2.28 -7.37
C THR A 320 0.73 -3.59 -8.16
N SER A 321 1.20 -4.67 -7.52
CA SER A 321 1.21 -6.01 -8.14
C SER A 321 -0.18 -6.51 -8.55
N SER A 322 -1.23 -6.03 -7.87
CA SER A 322 -2.62 -6.49 -8.07
C SER A 322 -3.52 -5.42 -8.69
N TYR A 323 -3.21 -4.13 -8.50
CA TYR A 323 -4.00 -3.02 -9.02
C TYR A 323 -3.19 -2.28 -10.09
N THR A 324 -3.62 -2.34 -11.34
CA THR A 324 -2.93 -1.60 -12.42
C THR A 324 -3.39 -0.14 -12.52
N GLY A 325 -4.56 0.19 -11.95
CA GLY A 325 -5.24 1.46 -12.14
C GLY A 325 -6.12 1.46 -13.39
N VAL A 326 -6.65 2.62 -13.76
CA VAL A 326 -7.60 2.74 -14.88
C VAL A 326 -7.24 3.88 -15.83
N THR A 327 -7.68 3.75 -17.08
CA THR A 327 -7.67 4.87 -18.04
C THR A 327 -8.73 5.91 -17.68
N GLN A 328 -8.65 7.13 -18.25
CA GLN A 328 -9.68 8.16 -18.03
C GLN A 328 -11.05 7.75 -18.59
N LYS A 329 -11.08 6.97 -19.68
CA LYS A 329 -12.33 6.44 -20.24
C LYS A 329 -13.01 5.51 -19.25
N GLU A 330 -12.24 4.56 -18.73
CA GLU A 330 -12.70 3.60 -17.73
C GLU A 330 -13.11 4.29 -16.43
N LEU A 331 -12.41 5.35 -16.00
CA LEU A 331 -12.84 6.20 -14.89
C LEU A 331 -14.22 6.81 -15.16
N GLY A 332 -14.47 7.38 -16.34
CA GLY A 332 -15.78 7.92 -16.71
C GLY A 332 -16.88 6.86 -16.67
N GLU A 333 -16.61 5.65 -17.19
CA GLU A 333 -17.52 4.49 -17.14
C GLU A 333 -17.82 4.08 -15.69
N ILE A 334 -16.82 4.06 -14.81
CA ILE A 334 -16.97 3.77 -13.38
C ILE A 334 -17.80 4.86 -12.69
N MET A 335 -17.55 6.14 -12.98
CA MET A 335 -18.34 7.24 -12.41
C MET A 335 -19.82 7.15 -12.81
N ALA A 336 -20.11 6.80 -14.06
CA ALA A 336 -21.47 6.55 -14.53
C ALA A 336 -22.11 5.36 -13.79
N TYR A 337 -21.38 4.25 -13.64
CA TYR A 337 -21.83 3.09 -12.88
C TYR A 337 -22.15 3.42 -11.41
N LEU A 338 -21.37 4.31 -10.79
CA LEU A 338 -21.59 4.77 -9.41
C LEU A 338 -22.77 5.74 -9.26
N GLY A 339 -23.41 6.14 -10.36
CA GLY A 339 -24.59 7.00 -10.40
C GLY A 339 -24.31 8.48 -10.66
N ALA A 340 -23.08 8.85 -11.04
CA ALA A 340 -22.77 10.23 -11.41
C ALA A 340 -23.37 10.58 -12.79
N GLN A 341 -23.84 11.81 -12.92
CA GLN A 341 -24.28 12.43 -14.17
C GLN A 341 -23.17 13.32 -14.75
N GLN A 342 -22.40 13.98 -13.89
CA GLN A 342 -21.19 14.74 -14.24
C GLN A 342 -20.03 14.25 -13.40
N ALA A 343 -18.83 14.21 -13.96
CA ALA A 343 -17.63 13.89 -13.18
C ALA A 343 -16.37 14.54 -13.76
N ILE A 344 -15.48 14.96 -12.88
CA ILE A 344 -14.13 15.42 -13.22
C ILE A 344 -13.09 14.47 -12.65
N ASN A 345 -12.03 14.25 -13.42
CA ASN A 345 -10.80 13.62 -12.96
C ASN A 345 -9.93 14.66 -12.24
N LEU A 346 -9.50 14.37 -11.02
CA LEU A 346 -8.55 15.18 -10.25
C LEU A 346 -7.09 14.74 -10.51
N ASP A 347 -6.13 15.31 -9.77
CA ASP A 347 -4.76 14.82 -9.81
C ASP A 347 -4.71 13.34 -9.36
N GLY A 348 -3.84 12.55 -9.99
CA GLY A 348 -3.81 11.10 -9.85
C GLY A 348 -2.40 10.56 -9.61
N GLY A 349 -2.19 9.28 -9.91
CA GLY A 349 -0.93 8.62 -9.61
C GLY A 349 -0.65 8.64 -8.10
N GLY A 350 0.59 8.95 -7.70
CA GLY A 350 0.98 9.01 -6.28
C GLY A 350 0.30 10.10 -5.46
N SER A 351 -0.50 10.98 -6.08
CA SER A 351 -1.36 11.92 -5.37
C SER A 351 -2.69 11.29 -4.92
N THR A 352 -3.08 10.14 -5.49
CA THR A 352 -4.39 9.50 -5.25
C THR A 352 -4.52 9.05 -3.81
N GLU A 353 -5.37 9.73 -3.05
CA GLU A 353 -5.53 9.48 -1.63
C GLU A 353 -6.95 9.81 -1.16
N MET A 354 -7.53 8.92 -0.35
CA MET A 354 -8.74 9.16 0.43
C MET A 354 -8.44 8.90 1.91
N ILE A 355 -8.77 9.88 2.75
CA ILE A 355 -8.68 9.80 4.20
C ILE A 355 -10.08 10.01 4.82
N LEU A 356 -10.44 9.24 5.84
CA LEU A 356 -11.71 9.44 6.56
C LEU A 356 -11.62 9.02 8.02
N ARG A 357 -12.54 9.53 8.84
CA ARG A 357 -12.80 9.11 10.22
C ARG A 357 -13.70 7.87 10.20
N PRO A 358 -13.20 6.67 10.55
CA PRO A 358 -14.04 5.48 10.61
C PRO A 358 -15.15 5.62 11.66
N LEU A 359 -16.24 4.84 11.50
CA LEU A 359 -17.36 4.92 12.43
C LEU A 359 -16.96 4.57 13.87
N GLY A 360 -17.26 5.47 14.81
CA GLY A 360 -16.96 5.31 16.22
C GLY A 360 -15.47 5.52 16.57
N GLU A 361 -14.67 6.05 15.65
CA GLU A 361 -13.28 6.43 15.88
C GLU A 361 -13.10 7.95 15.81
N GLU A 362 -12.12 8.49 16.54
CA GLU A 362 -11.78 9.93 16.51
C GLU A 362 -10.76 10.24 15.42
N ASN A 363 -9.82 9.32 15.20
CA ASN A 363 -8.69 9.53 14.29
C ASN A 363 -9.03 9.14 12.86
N LYS A 364 -8.61 9.99 11.92
CA LYS A 364 -8.75 9.73 10.48
C LYS A 364 -7.71 8.71 10.01
N LYS A 365 -8.07 7.91 9.02
CA LYS A 365 -7.22 6.87 8.41
C LYS A 365 -7.32 6.93 6.89
N ILE A 366 -6.21 6.62 6.23
CA ILE A 366 -6.16 6.41 4.78
C ILE A 366 -6.85 5.08 4.48
N VAL A 367 -7.75 5.07 3.48
CA VAL A 367 -8.59 3.91 3.15
C VAL A 367 -8.26 3.27 1.79
N ASN A 368 -7.31 3.86 1.05
CA ASN A 368 -6.85 3.36 -0.23
C ASN A 368 -5.35 3.00 -0.19
N THR A 369 -4.87 2.30 -1.22
CA THR A 369 -3.46 1.90 -1.31
C THR A 369 -2.64 2.97 -2.02
N LEU A 370 -1.70 3.60 -1.31
CA LEU A 370 -0.83 4.65 -1.86
C LEU A 370 0.19 4.06 -2.84
N SER A 371 0.20 4.53 -4.09
CA SER A 371 1.09 3.97 -5.13
C SER A 371 2.57 4.19 -4.87
N ASP A 372 2.92 5.27 -4.16
CA ASP A 372 4.30 5.62 -3.83
C ASP A 372 4.72 5.04 -2.46
N GLY A 373 3.85 4.22 -1.83
CA GLY A 373 4.07 3.62 -0.50
C GLY A 373 3.96 4.62 0.67
N SER A 374 3.81 5.91 0.40
CA SER A 374 3.66 6.98 1.39
C SER A 374 2.88 8.16 0.81
N GLU A 375 2.37 9.04 1.67
CA GLU A 375 1.60 10.22 1.27
C GLU A 375 2.49 11.22 0.50
N ARG A 376 1.97 11.70 -0.63
CA ARG A 376 2.58 12.78 -1.39
C ARG A 376 2.24 14.14 -0.77
N ARG A 377 3.15 15.10 -0.88
CA ARG A 377 2.86 16.50 -0.52
C ARG A 377 2.12 17.19 -1.66
N LEU A 378 0.93 17.68 -1.37
CA LEU A 378 -0.05 18.27 -2.29
C LEU A 378 -0.16 19.79 -2.06
N MET A 379 -0.73 20.50 -3.03
CA MET A 379 -1.07 21.91 -2.88
C MET A 379 -2.44 22.10 -2.22
N ASN A 380 -3.41 21.24 -2.56
CA ASN A 380 -4.73 21.27 -1.99
C ASN A 380 -5.39 19.88 -1.96
N GLY A 381 -6.55 19.83 -1.31
CA GLY A 381 -7.50 18.73 -1.30
C GLY A 381 -8.91 19.26 -1.14
N ILE A 382 -9.88 18.37 -1.08
CA ILE A 382 -11.25 18.71 -0.73
C ILE A 382 -11.72 17.79 0.40
N GLY A 383 -12.30 18.41 1.43
CA GLY A 383 -12.80 17.76 2.63
C GLY A 383 -14.31 17.84 2.74
N VAL A 384 -14.86 16.92 3.51
CA VAL A 384 -16.25 16.92 3.97
C VAL A 384 -16.23 17.26 5.45
N VAL A 385 -16.93 18.32 5.80
CA VAL A 385 -17.07 18.82 7.16
C VAL A 385 -18.39 18.30 7.73
N SER A 386 -18.36 17.83 8.98
CA SER A 386 -19.56 17.51 9.74
C SER A 386 -19.61 18.39 10.98
N THR A 387 -20.72 19.14 11.10
CA THR A 387 -21.04 19.98 12.26
C THR A 387 -22.12 19.35 13.14
N ALA A 388 -22.43 18.07 12.92
CA ALA A 388 -23.51 17.39 13.60
C ALA A 388 -23.23 17.35 15.11
N PRO A 389 -24.16 17.83 15.95
CA PRO A 389 -23.96 17.85 17.39
C PRO A 389 -23.87 16.43 17.93
N GLN A 390 -23.17 16.26 19.04
CA GLN A 390 -23.19 15.00 19.77
C GLN A 390 -24.63 14.73 20.25
N ALA A 391 -25.11 13.51 20.04
CA ALA A 391 -26.46 13.05 20.33
C ALA A 391 -26.45 11.80 21.22
N ASP A 392 -27.62 11.21 21.41
CA ASP A 392 -27.78 9.99 22.20
C ASP A 392 -27.12 8.78 21.51
N LEU A 393 -26.67 7.82 22.33
CA LEU A 393 -26.07 6.58 21.86
C LEU A 393 -27.00 5.88 20.86
N ALA A 394 -26.54 5.71 19.62
CA ALA A 394 -27.27 4.96 18.61
C ALA A 394 -26.82 3.51 18.53
N GLY A 395 -25.52 3.27 18.61
CA GLY A 395 -24.96 1.93 18.45
C GLY A 395 -23.53 1.78 18.97
N ILE A 396 -23.09 0.53 18.97
CA ILE A 396 -21.73 0.12 19.32
C ILE A 396 -21.18 -0.82 18.25
N LYS A 397 -19.86 -0.95 18.19
CA LYS A 397 -19.13 -1.95 17.40
C LYS A 397 -18.19 -2.68 18.35
N VAL A 398 -18.11 -3.99 18.21
CA VAL A 398 -17.10 -4.81 18.87
C VAL A 398 -16.10 -5.30 17.83
N GLN A 399 -14.81 -5.15 18.12
CA GLN A 399 -13.73 -5.57 17.24
C GLN A 399 -12.59 -6.22 18.02
N ALA A 400 -11.82 -7.04 17.32
CA ALA A 400 -10.62 -7.69 17.84
C ALA A 400 -9.53 -7.64 16.77
N GLN A 401 -8.27 -7.66 17.21
CA GLN A 401 -7.12 -7.75 16.29
C GLN A 401 -7.16 -9.03 15.45
N ASP A 402 -7.66 -10.11 16.03
CA ASP A 402 -7.76 -11.43 15.41
C ASP A 402 -9.02 -12.13 15.94
N THR A 403 -9.86 -12.61 15.03
CA THR A 403 -11.09 -13.35 15.36
C THR A 403 -10.82 -14.83 15.65
N ASN A 404 -9.63 -15.34 15.33
CA ASN A 404 -9.21 -16.66 15.76
C ASN A 404 -8.58 -16.56 17.16
N VAL A 405 -8.88 -17.54 18.01
CA VAL A 405 -8.29 -17.68 19.34
C VAL A 405 -8.10 -19.15 19.67
N PHE A 406 -6.97 -19.52 20.24
CA PHE A 406 -6.75 -20.89 20.70
C PHE A 406 -7.53 -21.18 21.99
N VAL A 407 -7.92 -22.43 22.22
CA VAL A 407 -8.39 -22.84 23.55
C VAL A 407 -7.36 -22.46 24.62
N ASN A 408 -7.82 -21.81 25.69
CA ASN A 408 -7.04 -21.17 26.75
C ASN A 408 -6.16 -19.98 26.31
N GLY A 409 -6.24 -19.56 25.06
CA GLY A 409 -5.70 -18.27 24.60
C GLY A 409 -6.67 -17.14 24.94
N SER A 410 -6.14 -15.92 25.01
CA SER A 410 -6.94 -14.73 25.32
C SER A 410 -6.94 -13.71 24.19
N ARG A 411 -8.02 -12.93 24.09
CA ARG A 411 -8.18 -11.83 23.13
C ARG A 411 -8.74 -10.61 23.81
N GLN A 412 -8.08 -9.48 23.62
CA GLN A 412 -8.62 -8.20 24.03
C GLN A 412 -9.61 -7.72 22.97
N LEU A 413 -10.79 -7.31 23.42
CA LEU A 413 -11.85 -6.77 22.59
C LEU A 413 -11.94 -5.26 22.77
N ASP A 414 -12.03 -4.54 21.66
CA ASP A 414 -12.20 -3.10 21.63
C ASP A 414 -13.65 -2.77 21.27
N ILE A 415 -14.25 -1.84 22.01
CA ILE A 415 -15.60 -1.34 21.75
C ILE A 415 -15.50 0.08 21.24
N LYS A 416 -16.16 0.34 20.11
CA LYS A 416 -16.44 1.69 19.60
C LYS A 416 -17.92 1.99 19.81
N ALA A 417 -18.25 3.21 20.19
CA ALA A 417 -19.62 3.68 20.33
C ALA A 417 -19.85 4.89 19.43
N TYR A 418 -21.08 5.05 18.97
CA TYR A 418 -21.48 6.19 18.15
C TYR A 418 -22.91 6.63 18.44
N ASP A 419 -23.18 7.91 18.24
CA ASP A 419 -24.48 8.53 18.44
C ASP A 419 -25.38 8.47 17.19
N GLU A 420 -26.59 9.04 17.26
CA GLU A 420 -27.54 9.11 16.13
C GLU A 420 -27.03 9.85 14.90
N ASN A 421 -26.02 10.71 15.06
CA ASN A 421 -25.34 11.43 13.99
C ASN A 421 -24.03 10.76 13.56
N TYR A 422 -23.72 9.56 14.08
CA TYR A 422 -22.50 8.80 13.87
C TYR A 422 -21.22 9.48 14.39
N ASN A 423 -21.32 10.41 15.35
CA ASN A 423 -20.15 10.90 16.07
C ASN A 423 -19.61 9.82 17.01
N PRO A 424 -18.28 9.71 17.18
CA PRO A 424 -17.69 8.80 18.14
C PRO A 424 -18.07 9.20 19.57
N LEU A 425 -18.35 8.20 20.40
CA LEU A 425 -18.64 8.37 21.83
C LEU A 425 -17.59 7.66 22.68
N HIS A 426 -17.24 8.27 23.82
CA HIS A 426 -16.40 7.62 24.81
C HIS A 426 -17.10 6.40 25.43
N VAL A 427 -16.36 5.29 25.55
CA VAL A 427 -16.86 4.04 26.11
C VAL A 427 -16.34 3.83 27.51
N ASP A 428 -17.24 3.81 28.49
CA ASP A 428 -16.93 3.34 29.84
C ASP A 428 -17.01 1.82 29.89
N TYR A 429 -15.85 1.17 29.86
CA TYR A 429 -15.74 -0.27 29.84
C TYR A 429 -16.34 -0.97 31.08
N SER A 430 -16.51 -0.26 32.21
CA SER A 430 -17.11 -0.83 33.42
C SER A 430 -18.61 -1.12 33.27
N ARG A 431 -19.27 -0.51 32.28
CA ARG A 431 -20.71 -0.65 32.02
C ARG A 431 -21.02 -1.71 30.96
N ILE A 432 -20.01 -2.28 30.32
CA ILE A 432 -20.19 -3.33 29.31
C ILE A 432 -20.62 -4.62 29.99
N LYS A 433 -21.68 -5.24 29.48
CA LYS A 433 -22.05 -6.61 29.81
C LYS A 433 -21.72 -7.51 28.64
N TRP A 434 -20.96 -8.57 28.90
CA TRP A 434 -20.60 -9.56 27.89
C TRP A 434 -21.54 -10.75 27.96
N HIS A 435 -22.02 -11.17 26.79
CA HIS A 435 -22.78 -12.41 26.62
C HIS A 435 -22.05 -13.29 25.61
N ILE A 436 -22.05 -14.60 25.84
CA ILE A 436 -21.41 -15.58 24.96
C ILE A 436 -22.47 -16.58 24.52
N THR A 437 -22.50 -16.90 23.23
CA THR A 437 -23.26 -18.03 22.69
C THR A 437 -22.37 -18.91 21.82
N GLY A 438 -22.62 -20.23 21.79
CA GLY A 438 -21.77 -21.19 21.10
C GLY A 438 -20.67 -21.75 22.00
N ALA A 439 -19.42 -21.70 21.56
CA ALA A 439 -18.27 -22.18 22.32
C ALA A 439 -18.05 -21.37 23.62
N ASN A 440 -17.73 -22.07 24.71
CA ASN A 440 -17.62 -21.49 26.04
C ASN A 440 -16.33 -20.68 26.23
N GLY A 441 -16.40 -19.63 27.04
CA GLY A 441 -15.25 -18.87 27.51
C GLY A 441 -15.59 -18.02 28.73
N THR A 442 -14.61 -17.26 29.20
CA THR A 442 -14.74 -16.37 30.35
C THR A 442 -14.26 -14.97 30.00
N PHE A 443 -14.73 -13.97 30.74
CA PHE A 443 -14.33 -12.58 30.59
C PHE A 443 -13.60 -12.08 31.84
N SER A 444 -12.54 -11.31 31.62
CA SER A 444 -11.91 -10.46 32.64
C SER A 444 -11.75 -9.07 32.03
N GLY A 445 -12.58 -8.12 32.47
CA GLY A 445 -12.71 -6.81 31.82
C GLY A 445 -13.18 -6.97 30.36
N ASN A 446 -12.40 -6.47 29.41
CA ASN A 446 -12.63 -6.64 27.97
C ASN A 446 -11.78 -7.75 27.34
N THR A 447 -11.19 -8.62 28.14
CA THR A 447 -10.46 -9.79 27.65
C THR A 447 -11.35 -11.03 27.66
N PHE A 448 -11.53 -11.63 26.49
CA PHE A 448 -12.13 -12.94 26.32
C PHE A 448 -11.07 -14.04 26.42
N THR A 449 -11.29 -15.06 27.24
CA THR A 449 -10.46 -16.28 27.30
C THR A 449 -11.31 -17.49 26.93
N ALA A 450 -10.93 -18.16 25.84
CA ALA A 450 -11.68 -19.27 25.31
C ALA A 450 -11.42 -20.57 26.11
N THR A 451 -12.43 -21.42 26.29
CA THR A 451 -12.31 -22.66 27.10
C THR A 451 -12.65 -23.95 26.35
N ALA A 452 -13.33 -23.86 25.21
CA ALA A 452 -13.67 -25.00 24.37
C ALA A 452 -13.58 -24.63 22.88
N PRO A 453 -13.14 -25.53 21.98
CA PRO A 453 -13.11 -25.27 20.54
C PRO A 453 -14.52 -25.06 19.96
N GLY A 454 -14.58 -24.37 18.83
CA GLY A 454 -15.81 -24.10 18.09
C GLY A 454 -16.05 -22.62 17.85
N LYS A 455 -17.20 -22.30 17.25
CA LYS A 455 -17.60 -20.90 17.04
C LYS A 455 -18.18 -20.30 18.31
N ALA A 456 -17.68 -19.13 18.71
CA ALA A 456 -18.27 -18.31 19.76
C ALA A 456 -18.80 -17.01 19.15
N ALA A 457 -20.05 -16.65 19.43
CA ALA A 457 -20.54 -15.30 19.18
C ALA A 457 -20.42 -14.52 20.49
N ILE A 458 -19.54 -13.52 20.48
CA ILE A 458 -19.31 -12.61 21.59
C ILE A 458 -20.21 -11.39 21.40
N VAL A 459 -21.14 -11.19 22.32
CA VAL A 459 -22.08 -10.07 22.27
C VAL A 459 -21.76 -9.08 23.37
N ALA A 460 -21.41 -7.86 23.00
CA ALA A 460 -21.31 -6.73 23.91
C ALA A 460 -22.67 -6.06 24.05
N GLU A 461 -23.09 -5.78 25.28
CA GLU A 461 -24.22 -4.89 25.61
C GLU A 461 -23.67 -3.63 26.31
N TYR A 462 -24.07 -2.46 25.82
CA TYR A 462 -23.73 -1.16 26.41
C TYR A 462 -24.95 -0.24 26.34
N ASP A 463 -25.48 0.16 27.49
CA ASP A 463 -26.66 1.03 27.63
C ASP A 463 -27.85 0.62 26.73
N GLY A 464 -28.11 -0.69 26.64
CA GLY A 464 -29.22 -1.26 25.85
C GLY A 464 -28.93 -1.41 24.35
N LYS A 465 -27.73 -1.07 23.87
CA LYS A 465 -27.25 -1.36 22.52
C LYS A 465 -26.41 -2.62 22.51
N TYR A 466 -26.47 -3.35 21.39
CA TYR A 466 -25.82 -4.65 21.23
C TYR A 466 -24.95 -4.66 19.98
N ALA A 467 -23.76 -5.26 20.08
CA ALA A 467 -22.93 -5.62 18.93
C ALA A 467 -22.34 -7.02 19.14
N SER A 468 -22.17 -7.76 18.05
CA SER A 468 -21.68 -9.14 18.07
C SER A 468 -20.42 -9.30 17.22
N LEU A 469 -19.47 -10.10 17.71
CA LEU A 469 -18.28 -10.55 17.00
C LEU A 469 -18.27 -12.08 16.96
N GLU A 470 -18.21 -12.68 15.76
CA GLU A 470 -17.95 -14.12 15.62
C GLU A 470 -16.45 -14.37 15.83
N MET A 471 -16.12 -15.27 16.75
CA MET A 471 -14.77 -15.75 17.01
C MET A 471 -14.68 -17.25 16.72
N ASN A 472 -13.58 -17.67 16.11
CA ASN A 472 -13.26 -19.08 15.92
C ASN A 472 -12.32 -19.54 17.03
N VAL A 473 -12.82 -20.38 17.93
CA VAL A 473 -11.97 -21.01 18.95
C VAL A 473 -11.33 -22.25 18.34
N LEU A 474 -10.02 -22.17 18.11
CA LEU A 474 -9.20 -23.22 17.50
C LEU A 474 -8.83 -24.31 18.51
N ASN A 475 -8.56 -25.52 17.98
CA ASN A 475 -8.01 -26.64 18.74
C ASN A 475 -6.62 -26.32 19.29
N GLN A 476 -6.06 -27.21 20.13
CA GLN A 476 -4.70 -27.02 20.66
C GLN A 476 -3.68 -26.78 19.52
N PRO A 477 -2.77 -25.80 19.69
CA PRO A 477 -1.74 -25.57 18.69
C PRO A 477 -0.73 -26.72 18.68
N VAL A 478 -0.12 -26.95 17.52
CA VAL A 478 0.98 -27.91 17.32
C VAL A 478 2.30 -27.22 16.99
N SER A 479 2.27 -25.94 16.63
CA SER A 479 3.48 -25.14 16.41
C SER A 479 3.32 -23.71 16.89
N LEU A 480 4.44 -23.10 17.26
CA LEU A 480 4.56 -21.71 17.68
C LEU A 480 5.60 -21.02 16.77
N ARG A 481 5.35 -19.77 16.41
CA ARG A 481 6.23 -18.96 15.55
C ARG A 481 6.41 -17.59 16.18
N LEU A 482 7.66 -17.12 16.22
CA LEU A 482 8.01 -15.75 16.58
C LEU A 482 8.50 -15.02 15.33
N SER A 483 8.02 -13.80 15.11
CA SER A 483 8.43 -12.93 14.01
C SER A 483 8.92 -11.58 14.55
N PRO A 484 10.08 -11.08 14.10
CA PRO A 484 10.99 -11.76 13.17
C PRO A 484 11.71 -12.94 13.84
N ASN A 485 12.17 -13.93 13.05
CA ASN A 485 12.95 -15.07 13.56
C ASN A 485 14.44 -14.72 13.81
N LYS A 486 14.90 -13.60 13.23
CA LYS A 486 16.20 -12.97 13.48
C LYS A 486 15.98 -11.47 13.71
N LEU A 487 16.56 -10.94 14.78
CA LEU A 487 16.43 -9.55 15.18
C LEU A 487 17.80 -8.91 15.30
N PHE A 488 18.10 -7.96 14.41
CA PHE A 488 19.22 -7.05 14.54
C PHE A 488 18.69 -5.70 14.99
N ILE A 489 19.22 -5.15 16.08
CA ILE A 489 18.70 -3.93 16.68
C ILE A 489 19.81 -3.09 17.30
N ASP A 490 19.71 -1.77 17.14
CA ASP A 490 20.64 -0.85 17.77
C ASP A 490 20.47 -0.84 19.30
N LYS A 491 21.52 -0.42 20.02
CA LYS A 491 21.47 -0.22 21.47
C LYS A 491 20.33 0.74 21.83
N ASN A 492 19.55 0.42 22.86
CA ASN A 492 18.35 1.16 23.28
C ASN A 492 17.22 1.23 22.24
N GLY A 493 17.32 0.50 21.12
CA GLY A 493 16.26 0.41 20.13
C GLY A 493 15.05 -0.39 20.62
N GLU A 494 13.93 -0.26 19.92
CA GLU A 494 12.76 -1.12 20.13
C GLU A 494 12.28 -1.79 18.84
N ARG A 495 11.72 -2.99 18.97
CA ARG A 495 11.09 -3.71 17.84
C ARG A 495 9.86 -4.48 18.30
N ALA A 496 8.76 -4.33 17.57
CA ALA A 496 7.55 -5.14 17.79
C ALA A 496 7.82 -6.61 17.45
N LEU A 497 7.33 -7.52 18.29
CA LEU A 497 7.35 -8.96 18.06
C LEU A 497 5.93 -9.47 17.81
N THR A 498 5.78 -10.37 16.84
CA THR A 498 4.52 -11.08 16.58
C THR A 498 4.66 -12.54 16.95
N ILE A 499 3.70 -13.04 17.72
CA ILE A 499 3.65 -14.44 18.15
C ILE A 499 2.46 -15.10 17.51
N THR A 500 2.67 -16.17 16.74
CA THR A 500 1.61 -16.88 16.05
C THR A 500 1.66 -18.36 16.43
N ALA A 501 0.54 -18.89 16.88
CA ALA A 501 0.37 -20.33 17.05
C ALA A 501 -0.42 -20.91 15.87
N VAL A 502 -0.18 -22.18 15.55
CA VAL A 502 -0.83 -22.89 14.42
C VAL A 502 -1.27 -24.27 14.89
N ASP A 503 -2.50 -24.67 14.55
CA ASP A 503 -3.01 -26.02 14.79
C ASP A 503 -2.62 -27.03 13.69
N SER A 504 -3.03 -28.29 13.85
CA SER A 504 -2.73 -29.38 12.92
C SER A 504 -3.38 -29.25 11.55
N ASP A 505 -4.40 -28.41 11.41
CA ASP A 505 -5.06 -28.13 10.12
C ASP A 505 -4.59 -26.79 9.52
N GLY A 506 -3.58 -26.16 10.14
CA GLY A 506 -2.96 -24.94 9.62
C GLY A 506 -3.75 -23.68 9.92
N TYR A 507 -4.78 -23.73 10.76
CA TYR A 507 -5.40 -22.51 11.27
C TYR A 507 -4.44 -21.84 12.24
N SER A 508 -4.34 -20.53 12.13
CA SER A 508 -3.42 -19.76 12.96
C SER A 508 -4.13 -18.63 13.68
N ALA A 509 -3.50 -18.19 14.77
CA ALA A 509 -3.95 -17.04 15.51
C ALA A 509 -2.78 -16.34 16.21
N THR A 510 -2.79 -15.01 16.24
CA THR A 510 -1.78 -14.22 16.95
C THR A 510 -2.02 -14.31 18.46
N LEU A 511 -1.00 -14.61 19.25
CA LEU A 511 -1.10 -14.68 20.71
C LEU A 511 -0.79 -13.32 21.34
N ARG A 512 -1.44 -13.03 22.47
CA ARG A 512 -1.11 -11.85 23.26
C ARG A 512 0.24 -12.07 23.95
N PRO A 513 1.07 -11.03 24.10
CA PRO A 513 2.33 -11.14 24.85
C PRO A 513 2.14 -11.69 26.26
N GLN A 514 1.03 -11.35 26.93
CA GLN A 514 0.69 -11.84 28.27
C GLN A 514 0.37 -13.34 28.33
N ASP A 515 0.02 -13.97 27.19
CA ASP A 515 -0.21 -15.41 27.13
C ASP A 515 1.13 -16.18 27.04
N ILE A 516 2.25 -15.49 26.77
CA ILE A 516 3.57 -16.09 26.49
C ILE A 516 4.49 -15.93 27.69
N THR A 517 5.22 -16.99 28.01
CA THR A 517 6.39 -16.90 28.90
C THR A 517 7.62 -16.65 28.05
N PHE A 518 8.23 -15.46 28.21
CA PHE A 518 9.47 -15.10 27.53
C PHE A 518 10.69 -15.31 28.42
N GLU A 519 11.73 -15.90 27.85
CA GLU A 519 13.07 -15.93 28.40
C GLU A 519 13.96 -15.06 27.51
N VAL A 520 14.42 -13.93 28.07
CA VAL A 520 15.28 -12.95 27.39
C VAL A 520 16.60 -12.87 28.16
N PRO A 521 17.76 -12.99 27.50
CA PRO A 521 19.05 -12.76 28.16
C PRO A 521 19.12 -11.35 28.77
N GLN A 522 19.39 -11.27 30.08
CA GLN A 522 19.30 -10.00 30.84
C GLN A 522 20.21 -8.89 30.28
N ASN A 523 21.33 -9.25 29.67
CA ASN A 523 22.27 -8.31 29.06
C ASN A 523 21.79 -7.74 27.71
N LEU A 524 20.75 -8.31 27.10
CA LEU A 524 20.28 -7.93 25.77
C LEU A 524 19.01 -7.06 25.80
N GLY A 525 18.16 -7.19 26.82
CA GLY A 525 16.93 -6.40 26.90
C GLY A 525 15.79 -7.07 27.65
N TYR A 526 14.58 -6.60 27.39
CA TYR A 526 13.32 -7.17 27.89
C TYR A 526 12.20 -7.00 26.87
N ILE A 527 11.08 -7.70 27.06
CA ILE A 527 9.85 -7.52 26.27
C ILE A 527 8.81 -6.82 27.15
N ASP A 528 8.21 -5.75 26.63
CA ASP A 528 7.16 -5.01 27.33
C ASP A 528 5.76 -5.62 27.10
N ASP A 529 4.76 -5.13 27.83
CA ASP A 529 3.36 -5.60 27.74
C ASP A 529 2.72 -5.35 26.37
N ARG A 530 3.30 -4.48 25.53
CA ARG A 530 2.83 -4.22 24.17
C ARG A 530 3.40 -5.25 23.18
N GLY A 531 4.30 -6.14 23.63
CA GLY A 531 5.00 -7.10 22.79
C GLY A 531 6.21 -6.52 22.07
N PHE A 532 6.77 -5.40 22.54
CA PHE A 532 7.99 -4.82 21.98
C PHE A 532 9.21 -5.34 22.73
N PHE A 533 10.20 -5.85 22.00
CA PHE A 533 11.54 -6.06 22.52
C PHE A 533 12.25 -4.71 22.64
N LYS A 534 12.74 -4.40 23.84
CA LYS A 534 13.52 -3.22 24.20
C LYS A 534 14.97 -3.63 24.39
N ALA A 535 15.84 -3.20 23.50
CA ALA A 535 17.26 -3.54 23.55
C ALA A 535 17.97 -2.82 24.70
N ALA A 536 18.94 -3.47 25.31
CA ALA A 536 19.81 -2.89 26.32
C ALA A 536 20.79 -1.86 25.71
N SER A 537 21.47 -1.12 26.59
CA SER A 537 22.53 -0.19 26.22
C SER A 537 23.85 -0.89 25.90
N GLN A 538 24.03 -2.13 26.35
CA GLN A 538 25.19 -2.97 26.03
C GLN A 538 24.91 -3.83 24.80
N GLY A 539 25.94 -4.02 23.97
CA GLY A 539 25.85 -4.88 22.79
C GLY A 539 26.07 -6.34 23.14
N GLY A 540 25.60 -7.24 22.29
CA GLY A 540 25.77 -8.69 22.44
C GLY A 540 24.82 -9.48 21.54
N SER A 541 24.89 -10.79 21.58
CA SER A 541 23.96 -11.68 20.87
C SER A 541 23.46 -12.81 21.77
N GLY A 542 22.31 -13.38 21.40
CA GLY A 542 21.67 -14.45 22.15
C GLY A 542 20.36 -14.90 21.51
N VAL A 543 19.55 -15.63 22.27
CA VAL A 543 18.27 -16.16 21.81
C VAL A 543 17.18 -15.72 22.77
N ILE A 544 16.11 -15.15 22.22
CA ILE A 544 14.84 -14.96 22.93
C ILE A 544 14.03 -16.24 22.73
N LYS A 545 13.55 -16.84 23.80
CA LYS A 545 12.66 -17.99 23.77
C LYS A 545 11.27 -17.57 24.23
N GLY A 546 10.26 -17.91 23.44
CA GLY A 546 8.85 -17.78 23.80
C GLY A 546 8.24 -19.16 24.00
N THR A 547 7.51 -19.35 25.09
CA THR A 547 6.82 -20.61 25.42
C THR A 547 5.32 -20.40 25.56
N PHE A 548 4.53 -21.26 24.89
CA PHE A 548 3.07 -21.30 25.02
C PHE A 548 2.60 -22.77 25.05
N LYS A 549 1.99 -23.19 26.15
CA LYS A 549 1.44 -24.55 26.31
C LYS A 549 2.44 -25.69 25.99
N GLY A 550 3.71 -25.49 26.31
CA GLY A 550 4.78 -26.46 26.05
C GLY A 550 5.37 -26.40 24.63
N LEU A 551 4.80 -25.58 23.73
CA LEU A 551 5.41 -25.25 22.46
C LEU A 551 6.43 -24.13 22.66
N GLU A 552 7.53 -24.22 21.94
CA GLU A 552 8.64 -23.29 22.03
C GLU A 552 8.92 -22.67 20.66
N ALA A 553 9.27 -21.39 20.66
CA ALA A 553 9.73 -20.68 19.48
C ALA A 553 10.85 -19.72 19.85
N TYR A 554 11.70 -19.38 18.88
CA TYR A 554 12.98 -18.74 19.12
C TYR A 554 13.20 -17.56 18.19
N ILE A 555 13.81 -16.49 18.70
CA ILE A 555 14.36 -15.37 17.93
C ILE A 555 15.85 -15.30 18.20
N GLN A 556 16.67 -15.37 17.16
CA GLN A 556 18.09 -15.01 17.28
C GLN A 556 18.19 -13.49 17.36
N VAL A 557 18.76 -12.94 18.43
CA VAL A 557 18.86 -11.49 18.64
C VAL A 557 20.31 -11.05 18.72
N ALA A 558 20.62 -9.95 18.05
CA ALA A 558 21.89 -9.23 18.15
C ALA A 558 21.62 -7.75 18.40
N VAL A 559 22.18 -7.26 19.51
CA VAL A 559 22.09 -5.87 19.95
C VAL A 559 23.42 -5.17 19.67
N GLY A 560 23.34 -4.05 18.94
CA GLY A 560 24.49 -3.25 18.53
C GLY A 560 25.27 -3.82 17.35
N SER A 561 26.16 -2.99 16.82
CA SER A 561 27.01 -3.26 15.66
C SER A 561 28.51 -3.18 16.00
N GLN A 562 29.33 -3.80 15.15
CA GLN A 562 30.77 -3.58 15.08
C GLN A 562 31.08 -2.66 13.89
N GLU A 563 31.73 -1.54 14.16
CA GLU A 563 32.13 -0.56 13.14
C GLU A 563 33.52 -0.88 12.60
N VAL A 564 33.66 -0.84 11.28
CA VAL A 564 34.93 -1.01 10.56
C VAL A 564 35.10 0.16 9.60
N VAL A 565 36.22 0.89 9.73
CA VAL A 565 36.62 1.89 8.72
C VAL A 565 37.11 1.14 7.50
N VAL A 566 36.45 1.36 6.36
CA VAL A 566 36.76 0.68 5.09
C VAL A 566 37.50 1.60 4.12
N ASP A 567 37.46 2.92 4.35
CA ASP A 567 38.27 3.90 3.67
C ASP A 567 38.45 5.13 4.56
N ASP A 568 39.70 5.45 4.90
CA ASP A 568 40.06 6.62 5.70
C ASP A 568 40.47 7.82 4.82
N PHE A 569 40.41 7.67 3.48
CA PHE A 569 40.77 8.70 2.51
C PHE A 569 42.23 9.21 2.61
N GLU A 570 43.15 8.41 3.18
CA GLU A 570 44.57 8.75 3.27
C GLU A 570 45.35 8.44 1.97
N ALA A 571 44.72 7.75 1.02
CA ALA A 571 45.30 7.40 -0.29
C ALA A 571 44.26 7.50 -1.42
N ALA A 572 44.74 7.65 -2.66
CA ALA A 572 43.88 7.70 -3.84
C ALA A 572 43.10 6.38 -4.00
N ASN A 573 41.77 6.47 -3.92
CA ASN A 573 40.85 5.34 -3.78
C ASN A 573 39.76 5.28 -4.87
N GLY A 574 39.69 6.27 -5.74
CA GLY A 574 38.67 6.35 -6.77
C GLY A 574 38.95 7.40 -7.83
N SER A 575 37.96 7.57 -8.70
CA SER A 575 37.97 8.49 -9.83
C SER A 575 36.65 9.22 -9.94
N PHE A 576 36.66 10.33 -10.68
CA PHE A 576 35.46 11.12 -10.95
C PHE A 576 34.69 10.54 -12.14
N LEU A 577 33.37 10.45 -12.00
CA LEU A 577 32.43 10.27 -13.11
C LEU A 577 31.28 11.27 -12.94
N SER A 578 30.61 11.61 -14.03
CA SER A 578 29.44 12.50 -14.01
C SER A 578 28.25 11.91 -14.76
N TYR A 579 27.06 12.45 -14.47
CA TYR A 579 25.84 12.24 -15.24
C TYR A 579 25.01 13.53 -15.26
N PRO A 580 24.48 13.96 -16.42
CA PRO A 580 24.89 13.52 -17.75
C PRO A 580 26.34 13.99 -18.05
N ALA A 581 26.88 13.69 -19.23
CA ALA A 581 28.30 13.92 -19.53
C ALA A 581 28.72 15.40 -19.49
N GLU A 582 27.75 16.32 -19.54
CA GLU A 582 27.91 17.77 -19.48
C GLU A 582 28.19 18.30 -18.06
N VAL A 583 27.95 17.49 -17.03
CA VAL A 583 28.32 17.83 -15.64
C VAL A 583 29.84 17.71 -15.52
N THR A 584 30.48 18.78 -15.05
CA THR A 584 31.93 18.81 -14.81
C THR A 584 32.25 18.73 -13.32
N GLY A 585 33.48 18.36 -12.99
CA GLY A 585 33.93 18.19 -11.62
C GLY A 585 35.20 17.36 -11.54
N THR A 586 35.69 17.15 -10.33
CA THR A 586 36.87 16.35 -10.04
C THR A 586 36.75 15.63 -8.71
N TYR A 587 37.47 14.52 -8.58
CA TYR A 587 37.68 13.82 -7.33
C TYR A 587 39.17 13.70 -7.05
N ASN A 588 39.62 14.11 -5.87
CA ASN A 588 41.02 14.05 -5.44
C ASN A 588 41.11 13.79 -3.93
N ILE A 589 42.29 13.42 -3.44
CA ILE A 589 42.60 13.47 -2.01
C ILE A 589 43.15 14.85 -1.66
N ALA A 590 42.60 15.51 -0.63
CA ALA A 590 42.93 16.87 -0.23
C ALA A 590 43.38 16.92 1.25
N PRO A 591 44.30 17.83 1.65
CA PRO A 591 44.76 17.98 3.02
C PRO A 591 43.74 18.74 3.88
N PHE A 592 42.52 18.20 3.98
CA PHE A 592 41.40 18.76 4.74
C PHE A 592 40.68 17.65 5.53
N PRO A 593 41.34 17.02 6.52
CA PRO A 593 40.80 15.87 7.23
C PRO A 593 39.72 16.22 8.26
N LYS A 594 38.80 15.28 8.51
CA LYS A 594 38.08 15.13 9.78
C LYS A 594 38.94 14.40 10.81
N SER A 595 39.73 13.43 10.36
CA SER A 595 40.65 12.58 11.11
C SER A 595 41.84 12.21 10.20
N GLY A 596 43.03 11.92 10.75
CA GLY A 596 44.20 11.65 9.92
C GLY A 596 44.78 12.91 9.28
N ASN A 597 45.27 12.81 8.04
CA ASN A 597 45.97 13.91 7.35
C ASN A 597 45.21 14.44 6.12
N SER A 598 44.26 13.69 5.57
CA SER A 598 43.57 14.04 4.33
C SER A 598 42.11 13.58 4.27
N ALA A 599 41.39 14.01 3.23
CA ALA A 599 40.00 13.66 2.96
C ALA A 599 39.74 13.57 1.45
N GLY A 600 38.72 12.82 1.04
CA GLY A 600 38.25 12.76 -0.34
C GLY A 600 37.49 14.02 -0.71
N SER A 601 38.02 14.79 -1.65
CA SER A 601 37.42 16.03 -2.17
C SER A 601 36.67 15.75 -3.45
N LEU A 602 35.34 15.83 -3.42
CA LEU A 602 34.47 15.69 -4.59
C LEU A 602 33.88 17.05 -4.98
N SER A 603 34.32 17.58 -6.11
CA SER A 603 33.81 18.83 -6.69
C SER A 603 32.83 18.56 -7.82
N TYR A 604 31.87 19.46 -8.00
CA TYR A 604 30.83 19.35 -9.02
C TYR A 604 30.41 20.72 -9.54
N ASP A 605 29.97 20.73 -10.80
CA ASP A 605 29.30 21.85 -11.45
C ASP A 605 27.99 21.35 -12.06
N PHE A 606 26.87 21.73 -11.43
CA PHE A 606 25.52 21.37 -11.86
C PHE A 606 24.80 22.50 -12.61
N THR A 607 25.52 23.56 -12.98
CA THR A 607 24.98 24.71 -13.69
C THR A 607 24.65 24.42 -15.16
N THR A 608 25.22 23.34 -15.72
CA THR A 608 25.30 23.13 -17.18
C THR A 608 24.08 22.50 -17.84
N THR A 609 23.15 21.87 -17.10
CA THR A 609 22.01 21.13 -17.69
C THR A 609 20.82 20.98 -16.75
N ASP A 610 19.60 20.96 -17.28
CA ASP A 610 18.33 20.84 -16.52
C ASP A 610 17.94 19.39 -16.20
N ALA A 611 18.69 18.42 -16.70
CA ALA A 611 18.47 17.01 -16.39
C ALA A 611 18.72 16.69 -14.90
N THR A 612 18.55 15.44 -14.49
CA THR A 612 19.13 14.97 -13.22
C THR A 612 20.65 15.02 -13.33
N ARG A 613 21.33 15.69 -12.39
CA ARG A 613 22.79 15.84 -12.36
C ARG A 613 23.35 15.01 -11.22
N ALA A 614 24.48 14.39 -11.46
CA ALA A 614 25.20 13.69 -10.42
C ALA A 614 26.71 13.76 -10.65
N ALA A 615 27.44 13.91 -9.55
CA ALA A 615 28.89 13.84 -9.49
C ALA A 615 29.27 12.66 -8.60
N TYR A 616 30.01 11.70 -9.17
CA TYR A 616 30.31 10.43 -8.53
C TYR A 616 31.79 10.36 -8.13
N LEU A 617 32.02 9.97 -6.89
CA LEU A 617 33.21 9.21 -6.51
C LEU A 617 32.97 7.74 -6.90
N VAL A 618 33.71 7.25 -7.90
CA VAL A 618 33.73 5.83 -8.29
C VAL A 618 34.96 5.17 -7.71
N PHE A 619 34.78 4.20 -6.82
CA PHE A 619 35.90 3.51 -6.17
C PHE A 619 36.68 2.65 -7.17
N ASN A 620 37.99 2.54 -6.95
CA ASN A 620 38.90 1.76 -7.79
C ASN A 620 38.58 0.25 -7.74
N ASN A 621 39.11 -0.51 -8.71
CA ASN A 621 38.99 -1.97 -8.78
C ASN A 621 37.55 -2.51 -8.80
N GLY A 622 36.58 -1.69 -9.25
CA GLY A 622 35.18 -2.06 -9.33
C GLY A 622 34.38 -1.86 -8.03
N GLY A 623 34.97 -1.25 -7.00
CA GLY A 623 34.28 -0.94 -5.75
C GLY A 623 34.94 -1.53 -4.50
N ILE A 624 34.47 -1.09 -3.32
CA ILE A 624 34.86 -1.69 -2.03
C ILE A 624 34.01 -2.94 -1.80
N ARG A 625 34.64 -4.09 -1.65
CA ARG A 625 33.98 -5.40 -1.56
C ARG A 625 33.80 -5.85 -0.11
N PHE A 626 32.58 -6.25 0.23
CA PHE A 626 32.20 -6.79 1.53
C PHE A 626 31.77 -8.25 1.40
N GLU A 627 32.48 -9.16 2.08
CA GLU A 627 32.16 -10.60 2.06
C GLU A 627 30.93 -10.95 2.94
N ASN A 628 30.57 -10.05 3.86
CA ASN A 628 29.34 -10.12 4.64
C ASN A 628 28.48 -8.88 4.33
N THR A 629 27.16 -8.97 4.45
CA THR A 629 26.27 -7.80 4.26
C THR A 629 26.40 -6.87 5.48
N PRO A 630 26.92 -5.64 5.33
CA PRO A 630 26.89 -4.67 6.42
C PRO A 630 25.43 -4.29 6.73
N SER A 631 25.16 -3.88 7.97
CA SER A 631 23.86 -3.36 8.42
C SER A 631 23.69 -1.86 8.12
N LYS A 632 24.77 -1.10 8.17
CA LYS A 632 24.81 0.32 7.81
C LYS A 632 26.11 0.68 7.11
N ILE A 633 26.06 1.75 6.32
CA ILE A 633 27.24 2.45 5.80
C ILE A 633 27.12 3.90 6.24
N GLY A 634 28.21 4.47 6.76
CA GLY A 634 28.27 5.86 7.15
C GLY A 634 29.61 6.50 6.82
N VAL A 635 29.63 7.82 6.72
CA VAL A 635 30.82 8.61 6.33
C VAL A 635 30.72 10.00 6.95
N TRP A 636 31.85 10.59 7.31
CA TRP A 636 31.90 12.01 7.67
C TRP A 636 31.87 12.85 6.42
N VAL A 637 31.00 13.86 6.41
CA VAL A 637 30.83 14.76 5.27
C VAL A 637 30.96 16.20 5.75
N TYR A 638 31.92 16.92 5.19
CA TYR A 638 32.02 18.36 5.38
C TYR A 638 31.06 19.05 4.44
N GLY A 639 30.03 19.68 5.00
CA GLY A 639 29.17 20.61 4.28
C GLY A 639 29.73 22.03 4.39
N ASN A 640 29.65 22.81 3.33
CA ASN A 640 30.14 24.20 3.28
C ASN A 640 29.06 25.21 2.87
N GLU A 641 27.77 24.87 3.06
CA GLU A 641 26.60 25.59 2.52
C GLU A 641 26.66 25.79 0.99
N GLY A 642 26.61 24.69 0.25
CA GLY A 642 26.39 24.66 -1.20
C GLY A 642 25.27 23.69 -1.61
N GLY A 643 24.22 24.23 -2.23
CA GLY A 643 23.20 23.55 -3.03
C GLY A 643 22.11 22.69 -2.36
N GLY A 644 22.35 22.16 -1.16
CA GLY A 644 21.35 21.32 -0.49
C GLY A 644 21.04 20.00 -1.23
N HIS A 645 21.98 19.52 -2.04
CA HIS A 645 21.80 18.33 -2.87
C HIS A 645 21.75 17.05 -2.05
N GLY A 646 21.16 16.00 -2.64
CA GLY A 646 21.12 14.67 -2.04
C GLY A 646 22.50 14.00 -2.07
N LEU A 647 22.85 13.29 -1.01
CA LEU A 647 24.03 12.41 -0.96
C LEU A 647 23.59 10.96 -0.97
N LYS A 648 24.09 10.20 -1.94
CA LYS A 648 23.70 8.80 -2.14
C LYS A 648 24.91 7.89 -2.27
N ALA A 649 24.68 6.60 -2.06
CA ALA A 649 25.63 5.53 -2.35
C ALA A 649 24.97 4.44 -3.20
N LYS A 650 25.73 3.76 -4.06
CA LYS A 650 25.25 2.61 -4.83
C LYS A 650 25.97 1.34 -4.40
N LEU A 651 25.19 0.34 -4.01
CA LEU A 651 25.63 -1.01 -3.70
C LEU A 651 25.16 -1.98 -4.76
N VAL A 652 25.94 -3.02 -5.01
CA VAL A 652 25.57 -4.12 -5.93
C VAL A 652 25.80 -5.45 -5.25
N GLY A 653 24.78 -6.31 -5.25
CA GLY A 653 24.88 -7.68 -4.76
C GLY A 653 25.47 -8.63 -5.80
N ALA A 654 25.86 -9.83 -5.37
CA ALA A 654 26.47 -10.85 -6.22
C ALA A 654 25.58 -11.33 -7.38
N ASP A 655 24.27 -11.18 -7.25
CA ASP A 655 23.27 -11.47 -8.29
C ASP A 655 23.09 -10.31 -9.30
N GLY A 656 23.87 -9.24 -9.16
CA GLY A 656 23.78 -8.03 -9.99
C GLY A 656 22.72 -7.03 -9.51
N THR A 657 22.00 -7.32 -8.42
CA THR A 657 20.98 -6.41 -7.90
C THR A 657 21.62 -5.14 -7.36
N ALA A 658 21.31 -4.00 -7.99
CA ALA A 658 21.78 -2.69 -7.55
C ALA A 658 20.79 -2.04 -6.58
N HIS A 659 21.29 -1.48 -5.49
CA HIS A 659 20.53 -0.69 -4.53
C HIS A 659 21.17 0.69 -4.34
N THR A 660 20.33 1.72 -4.31
CA THR A 660 20.74 3.08 -3.97
C THR A 660 20.37 3.36 -2.52
N LEU A 661 21.33 3.86 -1.73
CA LEU A 661 21.11 4.33 -0.38
C LEU A 661 21.12 5.86 -0.35
N ASP A 662 20.15 6.44 0.36
CA ASP A 662 20.13 7.87 0.67
C ASP A 662 20.89 8.10 1.99
N LEU A 663 22.16 8.53 1.90
CA LEU A 663 22.99 8.87 3.06
C LEU A 663 22.53 10.18 3.69
N ALA A 664 22.13 11.15 2.87
CA ALA A 664 21.47 12.37 3.31
C ALA A 664 20.51 12.87 2.24
N ALA A 665 19.28 13.23 2.64
CA ALA A 665 18.29 13.79 1.72
C ALA A 665 18.74 15.15 1.16
N SER A 666 19.50 15.92 1.94
CA SER A 666 20.03 17.23 1.56
C SER A 666 21.27 17.53 2.41
N ILE A 667 22.36 17.99 1.79
CA ILE A 667 23.56 18.50 2.47
C ILE A 667 23.35 19.97 2.81
N ASN A 668 22.66 20.24 3.92
CA ASN A 668 22.24 21.59 4.35
C ASN A 668 22.88 22.04 5.68
N TRP A 669 24.11 21.59 5.93
CA TRP A 669 24.87 21.95 7.13
C TRP A 669 26.22 22.55 6.76
N SER A 670 26.79 23.27 7.72
CA SER A 670 28.17 23.75 7.67
C SER A 670 29.03 22.92 8.64
N GLY A 671 30.24 22.57 8.22
CA GLY A 671 31.16 21.75 8.99
C GLY A 671 30.99 20.24 8.77
N TRP A 672 31.73 19.45 9.55
CA TRP A 672 31.68 18.00 9.49
C TRP A 672 30.44 17.43 10.18
N LYS A 673 29.73 16.55 9.48
CA LYS A 673 28.61 15.77 10.03
C LYS A 673 28.74 14.31 9.62
N TYR A 674 28.50 13.40 10.55
CA TYR A 674 28.41 11.98 10.24
C TYR A 674 27.03 11.69 9.67
N VAL A 675 26.99 11.02 8.52
CA VAL A 675 25.75 10.58 7.88
C VAL A 675 25.83 9.08 7.63
N GLU A 676 24.70 8.39 7.81
CA GLU A 676 24.63 6.94 7.65
C GLU A 676 23.31 6.51 7.03
N ALA A 677 23.31 5.36 6.37
CA ALA A 677 22.13 4.71 5.83
C ALA A 677 22.13 3.21 6.14
N ALA A 678 20.94 2.68 6.42
CA ALA A 678 20.74 1.25 6.58
C ALA A 678 20.90 0.52 5.23
N VAL A 679 21.59 -0.62 5.25
CA VAL A 679 21.80 -1.47 4.08
C VAL A 679 20.70 -2.53 4.04
N PRO A 680 20.01 -2.71 2.90
CA PRO A 680 18.99 -3.75 2.76
C PRO A 680 19.55 -5.15 3.00
N SER A 681 18.92 -5.91 3.91
CA SER A 681 19.30 -7.31 4.19
C SER A 681 19.03 -8.27 3.01
N THR A 682 18.37 -7.79 1.95
CA THR A 682 18.05 -8.54 0.73
C THR A 682 19.23 -8.68 -0.22
N LEU A 683 20.26 -7.82 -0.10
CA LEU A 683 21.46 -7.86 -0.94
C LEU A 683 22.24 -9.16 -0.73
N LYS A 684 22.56 -9.85 -1.83
CA LYS A 684 23.36 -11.07 -1.83
C LYS A 684 24.85 -10.76 -1.73
N VAL A 685 25.55 -11.42 -0.81
CA VAL A 685 27.01 -11.33 -0.67
C VAL A 685 27.74 -12.04 -1.82
N PRO A 686 28.94 -11.58 -2.23
CA PRO A 686 29.59 -10.32 -1.83
C PRO A 686 28.77 -9.08 -2.22
N VAL A 687 28.76 -8.08 -1.33
CA VAL A 687 28.15 -6.76 -1.61
C VAL A 687 29.27 -5.80 -1.96
N VAL A 688 29.11 -5.03 -3.03
CA VAL A 688 30.11 -4.08 -3.52
C VAL A 688 29.58 -2.66 -3.42
N LEU A 689 30.27 -1.78 -2.70
CA LEU A 689 30.05 -0.34 -2.75
C LEU A 689 30.79 0.22 -3.96
N GLU A 690 30.04 0.51 -5.03
CA GLU A 690 30.63 0.99 -6.28
C GLU A 690 30.97 2.48 -6.23
N ARG A 691 30.06 3.28 -5.65
CA ARG A 691 30.16 4.75 -5.71
C ARG A 691 29.39 5.47 -4.62
N ILE A 692 29.91 6.63 -4.22
CA ILE A 692 29.22 7.66 -3.43
C ILE A 692 29.06 8.89 -4.32
N TYR A 693 27.92 9.55 -4.29
CA TYR A 693 27.65 10.63 -5.22
C TYR A 693 26.69 11.69 -4.67
N VAL A 694 26.95 12.92 -5.09
CA VAL A 694 26.03 14.05 -4.93
C VAL A 694 25.09 14.02 -6.12
N VAL A 695 23.80 14.20 -5.89
CA VAL A 695 22.77 14.20 -6.93
C VAL A 695 21.79 15.34 -6.73
N GLU A 696 21.45 15.97 -7.85
CA GLU A 696 20.41 16.98 -7.92
C GLU A 696 19.40 16.64 -9.01
N THR A 697 18.13 16.56 -8.63
CA THR A 697 17.01 16.23 -9.51
C THR A 697 16.14 17.46 -9.82
N ASN A 698 16.24 18.50 -9.01
CA ASN A 698 15.63 19.79 -9.24
C ASN A 698 16.42 20.53 -10.31
N ALA A 699 15.83 20.67 -11.50
CA ALA A 699 16.42 21.42 -12.61
C ALA A 699 16.85 22.85 -12.24
N LEU A 700 16.25 23.46 -11.21
CA LEU A 700 16.50 24.86 -10.81
C LEU A 700 17.67 25.04 -9.85
N ALA A 701 18.15 23.98 -9.19
CA ALA A 701 19.28 24.05 -8.25
C ALA A 701 20.61 24.06 -9.01
N LYS A 702 20.96 25.23 -9.56
CA LYS A 702 22.12 25.46 -10.42
C LYS A 702 23.26 26.06 -9.63
N ASP A 703 24.11 25.23 -9.09
CA ASP A 703 25.30 25.68 -8.39
C ASP A 703 26.48 24.76 -8.63
N THR A 704 27.61 25.20 -8.09
CA THR A 704 28.84 24.44 -8.02
C THR A 704 29.20 24.27 -6.56
N GLY A 705 29.90 23.19 -6.26
CA GLY A 705 30.26 22.90 -4.88
C GLY A 705 31.36 21.88 -4.76
N ILE A 706 31.83 21.74 -3.52
CA ILE A 706 32.82 20.74 -3.13
C ILE A 706 32.36 20.17 -1.79
N ILE A 707 32.33 18.85 -1.69
CA ILE A 707 32.21 18.16 -0.41
C ILE A 707 33.50 17.44 -0.08
N TYR A 708 33.77 17.29 1.22
CA TYR A 708 34.86 16.45 1.71
C TYR A 708 34.28 15.24 2.42
N LEU A 709 34.82 14.06 2.11
CA LEU A 709 34.44 12.77 2.66
C LEU A 709 35.61 12.21 3.46
N ASP A 710 35.36 11.73 4.67
CA ASP A 710 36.38 11.12 5.52
C ASP A 710 35.77 10.00 6.38
N GLY A 711 36.57 9.01 6.78
CA GLY A 711 36.18 7.93 7.69
C GLY A 711 34.96 7.12 7.21
N LEU A 712 34.99 6.64 5.97
CA LEU A 712 33.95 5.75 5.45
C LEU A 712 33.95 4.46 6.28
N THR A 713 32.84 4.23 6.95
CA THR A 713 32.67 3.19 7.95
C THR A 713 31.50 2.30 7.56
N VAL A 714 31.63 1.01 7.79
CA VAL A 714 30.53 0.06 7.69
C VAL A 714 30.29 -0.58 9.05
N SER A 715 29.02 -0.76 9.39
CA SER A 715 28.61 -1.44 10.62
C SER A 715 28.16 -2.85 10.29
N TYR A 716 28.81 -3.87 10.86
CA TYR A 716 28.32 -5.24 10.81
C TYR A 716 27.46 -5.50 12.04
N PRO A 717 26.33 -6.21 11.91
CA PRO A 717 25.62 -6.66 13.08
C PRO A 717 26.50 -7.59 13.91
N THR A 718 26.33 -7.58 15.23
CA THR A 718 26.98 -8.58 16.10
C THR A 718 26.61 -9.99 15.61
N ASN A 719 27.59 -10.90 15.50
CA ASN A 719 27.37 -12.25 14.98
C ASN A 719 26.28 -13.01 15.76
N LEU A 720 25.39 -13.67 15.02
CA LEU A 720 24.38 -14.56 15.56
C LEU A 720 24.97 -15.97 15.72
N ASP A 721 25.67 -16.22 16.84
CA ASP A 721 26.37 -17.49 17.06
C ASP A 721 25.49 -18.57 17.73
N ALA A 722 24.24 -18.26 18.06
CA ALA A 722 23.39 -19.16 18.82
C ALA A 722 22.57 -20.10 17.93
N ALA A 723 22.83 -21.40 18.03
CA ALA A 723 22.00 -22.44 17.41
C ALA A 723 20.58 -22.42 18.00
N ILE A 724 19.57 -22.45 17.14
CA ILE A 724 18.17 -22.59 17.56
C ILE A 724 17.71 -24.04 17.34
N PRO A 725 16.96 -24.63 18.29
CA PRO A 725 16.30 -25.90 18.06
C PRO A 725 15.30 -25.77 16.90
N GLN A 726 15.48 -26.55 15.83
CA GLN A 726 14.46 -26.70 14.79
C GLN A 726 13.68 -27.98 15.06
N ALA A 727 12.43 -27.84 15.51
CA ALA A 727 11.50 -28.96 15.53
C ALA A 727 10.95 -29.16 14.10
N PRO A 728 11.11 -30.34 13.48
CA PRO A 728 10.43 -30.63 12.23
C PRO A 728 8.92 -30.67 12.49
N VAL A 729 8.17 -29.81 11.79
CA VAL A 729 6.70 -29.87 11.80
C VAL A 729 6.30 -30.88 10.73
N GLN A 730 6.07 -32.13 11.12
CA GLN A 730 5.49 -33.15 10.26
C GLN A 730 3.96 -33.05 10.34
N ASP A 731 3.26 -33.01 9.19
CA ASP A 731 1.80 -33.06 9.18
C ASP A 731 1.32 -34.36 9.81
N VAL A 732 0.34 -34.25 10.71
CA VAL A 732 -0.22 -35.37 11.47
C VAL A 732 -0.92 -36.40 10.58
N ARG A 733 -1.22 -36.04 9.32
CA ARG A 733 -1.84 -36.92 8.33
C ARG A 733 -0.84 -37.67 7.46
N ASN A 734 0.47 -37.49 7.69
CA ASN A 734 1.53 -38.30 7.08
C ASN A 734 1.66 -39.64 7.80
N VAL A 735 0.66 -40.50 7.66
CA VAL A 735 0.54 -41.78 8.35
C VAL A 735 -0.03 -42.84 7.42
N SER A 736 0.50 -44.06 7.54
CA SER A 736 -0.04 -45.21 6.83
C SER A 736 -1.41 -45.58 7.37
N ALA A 737 -2.36 -45.81 6.47
CA ALA A 737 -3.71 -46.25 6.80
C ALA A 737 -4.20 -47.32 5.81
N PRO A 738 -4.99 -48.31 6.27
CA PRO A 738 -5.75 -49.18 5.38
C PRO A 738 -6.93 -48.40 4.76
N ALA A 739 -7.35 -48.80 3.57
CA ALA A 739 -8.58 -48.29 2.96
C ALA A 739 -9.76 -49.12 3.50
N GLU A 740 -10.54 -48.54 4.41
CA GLU A 740 -11.62 -49.22 5.12
C GLU A 740 -12.92 -48.43 4.97
N GLY A 741 -13.97 -49.08 4.46
CA GLY A 741 -15.27 -48.45 4.21
C GLY A 741 -15.77 -48.66 2.78
N ALA A 742 -17.06 -48.38 2.55
CA ALA A 742 -17.71 -48.64 1.26
C ALA A 742 -17.20 -47.71 0.14
N ASN A 743 -16.84 -46.48 0.50
CA ASN A 743 -16.38 -45.44 -0.42
C ASN A 743 -14.88 -45.15 -0.29
N SER A 744 -14.15 -46.01 0.43
CA SER A 744 -12.73 -45.81 0.73
C SER A 744 -11.84 -46.35 -0.38
N PHE A 745 -10.79 -45.62 -0.72
CA PHE A 745 -9.87 -45.99 -1.79
C PHE A 745 -8.50 -45.39 -1.58
N LYS A 746 -7.50 -45.93 -2.29
CA LYS A 746 -6.17 -45.32 -2.39
C LYS A 746 -5.97 -44.72 -3.78
N PHE A 747 -5.28 -43.61 -3.88
CA PHE A 747 -4.82 -43.08 -5.16
C PHE A 747 -3.34 -42.75 -5.14
N PHE A 748 -2.71 -42.97 -6.29
CA PHE A 748 -1.30 -42.67 -6.53
C PHE A 748 -1.18 -41.25 -7.07
N ALA A 749 -0.23 -40.47 -6.55
CA ALA A 749 -0.01 -39.10 -6.99
C ALA A 749 1.47 -38.83 -7.28
N HIS A 750 1.74 -38.16 -8.40
CA HIS A 750 3.08 -37.74 -8.80
C HIS A 750 3.05 -36.41 -9.57
N GLY A 751 4.20 -35.72 -9.63
CA GLY A 751 4.37 -34.53 -10.47
C GLY A 751 4.38 -34.87 -11.97
N ALA A 752 4.91 -33.98 -12.80
CA ALA A 752 5.15 -34.28 -14.21
C ALA A 752 6.05 -35.51 -14.37
N VAL A 753 5.78 -36.38 -15.34
CA VAL A 753 6.66 -37.48 -15.75
C VAL A 753 6.89 -37.33 -17.25
N SER A 754 8.11 -37.00 -17.65
CA SER A 754 8.47 -36.71 -19.05
C SER A 754 9.93 -37.10 -19.33
N GLY A 755 10.46 -36.88 -20.54
CA GLY A 755 11.90 -37.03 -20.81
C GLY A 755 12.48 -38.42 -20.53
N ILE A 756 11.73 -39.48 -20.86
CA ILE A 756 12.11 -40.87 -20.58
C ILE A 756 13.02 -41.41 -21.70
N ASP A 757 14.32 -41.11 -21.58
CA ASP A 757 15.29 -41.35 -22.65
C ASP A 757 16.25 -42.52 -22.36
N THR A 758 16.49 -42.87 -21.09
CA THR A 758 17.46 -43.92 -20.72
C THR A 758 16.80 -45.24 -20.31
N ALA A 759 17.58 -46.32 -20.33
CA ALA A 759 17.13 -47.62 -19.82
C ALA A 759 16.79 -47.57 -18.31
N GLN A 760 17.45 -46.69 -17.54
CA GLN A 760 17.14 -46.49 -16.13
C GLN A 760 15.80 -45.75 -15.96
N ASP A 761 15.50 -44.75 -16.80
CA ASP A 761 14.21 -44.06 -16.79
C ASP A 761 13.06 -44.99 -17.17
N GLN A 762 13.26 -45.83 -18.18
CA GLN A 762 12.29 -46.85 -18.59
C GLN A 762 12.00 -47.83 -17.44
N ALA A 763 13.03 -48.28 -16.72
CA ALA A 763 12.87 -49.18 -15.58
C ALA A 763 12.18 -48.49 -14.39
N ALA A 764 12.50 -47.22 -14.13
CA ALA A 764 11.87 -46.42 -13.09
C ALA A 764 10.38 -46.22 -13.35
N VAL A 765 10.02 -45.81 -14.57
CA VAL A 765 8.63 -45.63 -15.00
C VAL A 765 7.85 -46.95 -14.96
N ALA A 766 8.45 -48.06 -15.40
CA ALA A 766 7.83 -49.39 -15.28
C ALA A 766 7.56 -49.74 -13.82
N LYS A 767 8.49 -49.43 -12.90
CA LYS A 767 8.29 -49.68 -11.47
C LYS A 767 7.21 -48.78 -10.85
N LEU A 768 7.13 -47.50 -11.24
CA LEU A 768 6.02 -46.63 -10.82
C LEU A 768 4.67 -47.19 -11.28
N ALA A 769 4.58 -47.69 -12.52
CA ALA A 769 3.36 -48.32 -13.02
C ALA A 769 2.99 -49.59 -12.23
N GLU A 770 3.96 -50.44 -11.90
CA GLU A 770 3.75 -51.64 -11.05
C GLU A 770 3.22 -51.27 -9.66
N LEU A 771 3.84 -50.28 -9.01
CA LEU A 771 3.46 -49.80 -7.68
C LEU A 771 2.06 -49.18 -7.69
N SER A 772 1.76 -48.32 -8.66
CA SER A 772 0.42 -47.76 -8.86
C SER A 772 -0.62 -48.88 -9.05
N ASN A 773 -0.38 -49.80 -9.99
CA ASN A 773 -1.32 -50.86 -10.35
C ASN A 773 -1.62 -51.84 -9.20
N SER A 774 -0.71 -51.98 -8.24
CA SER A 774 -0.87 -52.88 -7.08
C SER A 774 -1.54 -52.22 -5.87
N THR A 775 -1.53 -50.88 -5.79
CA THR A 775 -1.93 -50.17 -4.56
C THR A 775 -3.07 -49.17 -4.75
N ALA A 776 -3.26 -48.62 -5.96
CA ALA A 776 -4.17 -47.51 -6.20
C ALA A 776 -5.40 -47.90 -7.04
N ALA A 777 -6.52 -47.23 -6.80
CA ALA A 777 -7.74 -47.30 -7.62
C ALA A 777 -7.80 -46.17 -8.66
N LEU A 778 -6.94 -45.15 -8.53
CA LEU A 778 -6.86 -43.96 -9.37
C LEU A 778 -5.43 -43.42 -9.39
N ASN A 779 -5.05 -42.79 -10.50
CA ASN A 779 -3.79 -42.07 -10.65
C ASN A 779 -4.03 -40.57 -10.81
N VAL A 780 -3.20 -39.74 -10.18
CA VAL A 780 -3.20 -38.29 -10.32
C VAL A 780 -1.81 -37.81 -10.72
N PHE A 781 -1.72 -37.12 -11.85
CA PHE A 781 -0.50 -36.46 -12.31
C PHE A 781 -0.78 -34.98 -12.55
N THR A 782 0.10 -34.11 -12.07
CA THR A 782 -0.15 -32.65 -12.12
C THR A 782 0.07 -32.05 -13.50
N ASP A 783 0.93 -32.62 -14.34
CA ASP A 783 1.29 -32.10 -15.66
C ASP A 783 1.56 -33.31 -16.59
N THR A 784 2.46 -33.15 -17.57
CA THR A 784 2.81 -34.13 -18.60
C THR A 784 2.99 -35.55 -18.06
N LEU A 785 2.42 -36.53 -18.77
CA LEU A 785 2.54 -37.96 -18.50
C LEU A 785 3.14 -38.67 -19.71
N ASP A 786 4.33 -39.22 -19.54
CA ASP A 786 5.06 -39.91 -20.60
C ASP A 786 4.26 -41.09 -21.20
N PRO A 787 4.25 -41.28 -22.53
CA PRO A 787 3.52 -42.37 -23.18
C PRO A 787 3.87 -43.77 -22.66
N SER A 788 5.13 -44.01 -22.28
CA SER A 788 5.59 -45.30 -21.75
C SER A 788 4.97 -45.60 -20.38
N LEU A 789 4.83 -44.59 -19.52
CA LEU A 789 4.10 -44.72 -18.25
C LEU A 789 2.61 -44.92 -18.53
N LYS A 790 2.03 -44.04 -19.34
CA LYS A 790 0.59 -44.03 -19.66
C LYS A 790 0.11 -45.37 -20.21
N GLY A 791 0.89 -46.01 -21.08
CA GLY A 791 0.56 -47.32 -21.66
C GLY A 791 0.59 -48.49 -20.65
N ASN A 792 1.29 -48.33 -19.53
CA ASN A 792 1.46 -49.36 -18.50
C ASN A 792 0.53 -49.19 -17.28
N LEU A 793 -0.12 -48.03 -17.13
CA LEU A 793 -1.12 -47.79 -16.09
C LEU A 793 -2.44 -48.48 -16.44
N LYS A 794 -2.99 -49.25 -15.50
CA LYS A 794 -4.25 -50.00 -15.66
C LYS A 794 -5.47 -49.26 -15.10
N GLN A 795 -5.23 -48.32 -14.18
CA GLN A 795 -6.27 -47.57 -13.49
C GLN A 795 -6.50 -46.20 -14.13
N PRO A 796 -7.68 -45.58 -13.94
CA PRO A 796 -7.98 -44.26 -14.52
C PRO A 796 -6.98 -43.19 -14.09
N VAL A 797 -6.83 -42.16 -14.93
CA VAL A 797 -5.86 -41.07 -14.73
C VAL A 797 -6.57 -39.72 -14.71
N VAL A 798 -6.34 -38.94 -13.65
CA VAL A 798 -6.60 -37.51 -13.57
C VAL A 798 -5.30 -36.81 -13.93
N LEU A 799 -5.31 -36.02 -15.00
CA LEU A 799 -4.12 -35.37 -15.56
C LEU A 799 -4.33 -33.86 -15.61
N GLY A 800 -3.42 -33.08 -15.02
CA GLY A 800 -3.37 -31.63 -15.24
C GLY A 800 -2.77 -31.30 -16.61
N ASP A 801 -3.42 -31.73 -17.68
CA ASP A 801 -2.95 -31.56 -19.06
C ASP A 801 -3.07 -30.12 -19.58
N GLY A 802 -3.51 -29.20 -18.72
CA GLY A 802 -3.73 -27.82 -19.06
C GLY A 802 -5.14 -27.46 -19.51
N SER A 803 -6.05 -28.42 -19.48
CA SER A 803 -7.49 -28.16 -19.50
C SER A 803 -8.04 -27.91 -18.09
N TYR A 804 -9.32 -27.53 -17.99
CA TYR A 804 -10.05 -27.52 -16.74
C TYR A 804 -11.24 -28.47 -16.83
N SER A 805 -11.40 -29.35 -15.83
CA SER A 805 -12.46 -30.35 -15.79
C SER A 805 -12.68 -30.85 -14.36
N ALA A 806 -13.81 -31.49 -14.10
CA ALA A 806 -14.08 -32.11 -12.81
C ALA A 806 -14.46 -33.58 -12.98
N THR A 807 -13.82 -34.46 -12.21
CA THR A 807 -14.06 -35.90 -12.21
C THR A 807 -14.44 -36.35 -10.81
N LYS A 808 -15.58 -37.04 -10.67
CA LYS A 808 -15.98 -37.65 -9.39
C LYS A 808 -15.52 -39.11 -9.35
N HIS A 809 -14.90 -39.50 -8.25
CA HIS A 809 -14.57 -40.89 -7.94
C HIS A 809 -15.02 -41.18 -6.50
N GLN A 810 -15.98 -42.09 -6.34
CA GLN A 810 -16.70 -42.27 -5.08
C GLN A 810 -17.25 -40.92 -4.55
N ASP A 811 -17.04 -40.61 -3.27
CA ASP A 811 -17.43 -39.35 -2.64
C ASP A 811 -16.37 -38.24 -2.79
N SER A 812 -15.35 -38.42 -3.65
CA SER A 812 -14.29 -37.43 -3.87
C SER A 812 -14.43 -36.75 -5.23
N LEU A 813 -14.24 -35.42 -5.25
CA LEU A 813 -14.22 -34.60 -6.45
C LEU A 813 -12.80 -34.17 -6.79
N PHE A 814 -12.33 -34.51 -8.00
CA PHE A 814 -11.05 -34.08 -8.54
C PHE A 814 -11.27 -32.96 -9.54
N ILE A 815 -10.77 -31.76 -9.25
CA ILE A 815 -10.89 -30.55 -10.07
C ILE A 815 -9.54 -30.28 -10.72
N GLN A 816 -9.47 -30.37 -12.03
CA GLN A 816 -8.30 -29.99 -12.82
C GLN A 816 -8.44 -28.51 -13.20
N LEU A 817 -7.35 -27.76 -13.06
CA LEU A 817 -7.24 -26.35 -13.43
C LEU A 817 -5.91 -26.10 -14.12
N ASP A 818 -5.77 -24.96 -14.79
CA ASP A 818 -4.54 -24.55 -15.45
C ASP A 818 -4.00 -23.23 -14.91
N ASN A 819 -2.76 -23.26 -14.42
CA ASN A 819 -2.00 -22.10 -13.96
C ASN A 819 -0.65 -21.92 -14.71
N ARG A 820 -0.45 -22.55 -15.87
CA ARG A 820 0.83 -22.52 -16.58
C ARG A 820 1.26 -21.14 -17.06
N LYS A 821 0.31 -20.20 -17.26
CA LYS A 821 0.61 -18.79 -17.57
C LYS A 821 0.74 -17.90 -16.33
N GLY A 822 0.98 -18.51 -15.17
CA GLY A 822 1.20 -17.80 -13.91
C GLY A 822 -0.05 -17.64 -13.06
N SER A 823 -1.28 -17.78 -13.59
CA SER A 823 -2.50 -17.81 -12.79
C SER A 823 -3.66 -18.48 -13.53
N LEU A 824 -4.82 -18.63 -12.89
CA LEU A 824 -6.01 -19.17 -13.56
C LEU A 824 -6.55 -18.17 -14.59
N ARG A 825 -6.57 -16.87 -14.25
CA ARG A 825 -7.06 -15.79 -15.13
C ARG A 825 -6.20 -15.67 -16.38
N GLU A 826 -4.88 -15.63 -16.21
CA GLU A 826 -3.92 -15.51 -17.32
C GLU A 826 -3.91 -16.75 -18.21
N SER A 827 -4.16 -17.94 -17.64
CA SER A 827 -4.24 -19.18 -18.41
C SER A 827 -5.53 -19.27 -19.22
N ASN A 828 -6.68 -19.05 -18.56
CA ASN A 828 -8.00 -18.98 -19.20
C ASN A 828 -9.03 -18.36 -18.24
N VAL A 829 -9.48 -17.14 -18.52
CA VAL A 829 -10.44 -16.43 -17.66
C VAL A 829 -11.76 -17.18 -17.40
N GLN A 830 -12.25 -17.99 -18.35
CA GLN A 830 -13.52 -18.70 -18.19
C GLN A 830 -13.45 -19.79 -17.10
N GLN A 831 -12.25 -20.29 -16.81
CA GLN A 831 -12.07 -21.32 -15.79
C GLN A 831 -12.39 -20.80 -14.38
N TRP A 832 -12.29 -19.49 -14.13
CA TRP A 832 -12.63 -18.90 -12.83
C TRP A 832 -14.11 -19.06 -12.48
N THR A 833 -14.99 -18.61 -13.37
CA THR A 833 -16.44 -18.73 -13.18
C THR A 833 -16.85 -20.20 -13.07
N TRP A 834 -16.24 -21.06 -13.89
CA TRP A 834 -16.47 -22.50 -13.82
C TRP A 834 -16.01 -23.10 -12.49
N PHE A 835 -14.81 -22.74 -12.01
CA PHE A 835 -14.23 -23.23 -10.76
C PHE A 835 -15.08 -22.85 -9.54
N ILE A 836 -15.44 -21.57 -9.42
CA ILE A 836 -16.27 -21.08 -8.31
C ILE A 836 -17.60 -21.84 -8.28
N ASN A 837 -18.25 -22.00 -9.44
CA ASN A 837 -19.51 -22.73 -9.53
C ASN A 837 -19.35 -24.21 -9.20
N THR A 838 -18.27 -24.85 -9.65
CA THR A 838 -17.97 -26.26 -9.38
C THR A 838 -17.74 -26.50 -7.90
N VAL A 839 -16.94 -25.67 -7.23
CA VAL A 839 -16.72 -25.77 -5.78
C VAL A 839 -18.01 -25.50 -5.01
N LYS A 840 -18.80 -24.49 -5.43
CA LYS A 840 -20.08 -24.14 -4.81
C LYS A 840 -21.15 -25.23 -4.99
N SER A 841 -21.17 -25.96 -6.10
CA SER A 841 -22.12 -27.05 -6.36
C SER A 841 -21.60 -28.44 -5.96
N ALA A 842 -20.33 -28.55 -5.57
CA ALA A 842 -19.72 -29.82 -5.20
C ALA A 842 -20.53 -30.58 -4.14
N ASP A 843 -20.94 -31.79 -4.51
CA ASP A 843 -21.54 -32.82 -3.66
C ASP A 843 -20.51 -33.96 -3.50
N ALA A 844 -19.56 -33.72 -2.60
CA ALA A 844 -18.43 -34.60 -2.33
C ALA A 844 -17.97 -34.36 -0.90
N LYS A 845 -17.38 -35.39 -0.27
CA LYS A 845 -16.75 -35.29 1.07
C LYS A 845 -15.31 -34.79 0.98
N GLN A 846 -14.64 -35.02 -0.15
CA GLN A 846 -13.29 -34.53 -0.43
C GLN A 846 -13.27 -33.73 -1.73
N ILE A 847 -12.45 -32.68 -1.75
CA ILE A 847 -12.11 -31.92 -2.96
C ILE A 847 -10.61 -31.95 -3.15
N PHE A 848 -10.16 -32.48 -4.28
CA PHE A 848 -8.77 -32.47 -4.72
C PHE A 848 -8.64 -31.54 -5.92
N VAL A 849 -7.92 -30.44 -5.77
CA VAL A 849 -7.60 -29.54 -6.88
C VAL A 849 -6.23 -29.89 -7.43
N VAL A 850 -6.10 -30.06 -8.74
CA VAL A 850 -4.85 -30.42 -9.42
C VAL A 850 -4.38 -29.23 -10.24
N LEU A 851 -3.16 -28.77 -9.99
CA LEU A 851 -2.50 -27.64 -10.65
C LEU A 851 -1.17 -28.07 -11.28
N PRO A 852 -0.91 -27.74 -12.56
CA PRO A 852 0.34 -28.11 -13.23
C PRO A 852 1.58 -27.46 -12.64
N LYS A 853 1.49 -26.20 -12.21
CA LYS A 853 2.61 -25.44 -11.66
C LYS A 853 2.44 -25.16 -10.17
N PRO A 854 3.52 -24.80 -9.45
CA PRO A 854 3.43 -24.43 -8.04
C PRO A 854 2.39 -23.33 -7.81
N LEU A 855 1.75 -23.35 -6.65
CA LEU A 855 0.81 -22.30 -6.24
C LEU A 855 1.58 -21.04 -5.86
N SER A 856 1.90 -20.26 -6.88
CA SER A 856 2.60 -18.96 -6.82
C SER A 856 2.04 -18.10 -7.94
N PHE A 857 0.81 -17.60 -7.78
CA PHE A 857 0.21 -16.82 -8.86
C PHE A 857 0.93 -15.49 -9.06
N SER A 858 0.95 -15.02 -10.32
CA SER A 858 1.52 -13.71 -10.67
C SER A 858 0.83 -12.55 -9.97
N ASP A 859 -0.47 -12.69 -9.65
CA ASP A 859 -1.26 -11.75 -8.87
C ASP A 859 -1.56 -12.33 -7.46
N PRO A 860 -1.00 -11.75 -6.38
CA PRO A 860 -1.23 -12.23 -5.02
C PRO A 860 -2.68 -12.21 -4.56
N LEU A 861 -3.50 -11.26 -5.03
CA LEU A 861 -4.92 -11.20 -4.67
C LEU A 861 -5.74 -12.26 -5.41
N GLU A 862 -5.35 -12.61 -6.64
CA GLU A 862 -5.93 -13.74 -7.36
C GLU A 862 -5.63 -15.06 -6.63
N GLU A 863 -4.39 -15.27 -6.18
CA GLU A 863 -4.05 -16.44 -5.36
C GLU A 863 -4.85 -16.47 -4.06
N LYS A 864 -4.97 -15.31 -3.40
CA LYS A 864 -5.77 -15.19 -2.18
C LYS A 864 -7.22 -15.58 -2.44
N LEU A 865 -7.86 -15.10 -3.52
CA LEU A 865 -9.23 -15.46 -3.86
C LEU A 865 -9.38 -16.96 -4.15
N PHE A 866 -8.39 -17.59 -4.79
CA PHE A 866 -8.37 -19.04 -5.01
C PHE A 866 -8.39 -19.81 -3.68
N LYS A 867 -7.50 -19.42 -2.75
CA LYS A 867 -7.43 -20.02 -1.41
C LYS A 867 -8.70 -19.77 -0.61
N ASP A 868 -9.18 -18.52 -0.56
CA ASP A 868 -10.41 -18.14 0.14
C ASP A 868 -11.63 -18.93 -0.37
N THR A 869 -11.70 -19.20 -1.68
CA THR A 869 -12.79 -20.01 -2.28
C THR A 869 -12.80 -21.44 -1.73
N LEU A 870 -11.62 -22.05 -1.58
CA LEU A 870 -11.46 -23.39 -1.03
C LEU A 870 -11.66 -23.43 0.49
N GLU A 871 -11.13 -22.45 1.22
CA GLU A 871 -11.33 -22.28 2.65
C GLU A 871 -12.81 -22.07 2.99
N LYS A 872 -13.53 -21.30 2.17
CA LYS A 872 -14.99 -21.13 2.31
C LYS A 872 -15.73 -22.45 2.09
N ALA A 873 -15.35 -23.23 1.08
CA ALA A 873 -15.93 -24.56 0.86
C ALA A 873 -15.68 -25.49 2.06
N LYS A 874 -14.46 -25.51 2.59
CA LYS A 874 -14.10 -26.23 3.83
C LYS A 874 -15.02 -25.83 4.99
N LYS A 875 -15.19 -24.52 5.21
CA LYS A 875 -15.98 -23.96 6.33
C LYS A 875 -17.49 -24.21 6.20
N GLU A 876 -18.06 -24.01 5.01
CA GLU A 876 -19.51 -24.05 4.80
C GLU A 876 -20.06 -25.46 4.53
N LYS A 877 -19.24 -26.34 3.92
CA LYS A 877 -19.66 -27.69 3.53
C LYS A 877 -19.00 -28.82 4.34
N ASN A 878 -18.03 -28.48 5.20
CA ASN A 878 -17.25 -29.45 5.98
C ASN A 878 -16.56 -30.54 5.12
N VAL A 879 -16.11 -30.17 3.92
CA VAL A 879 -15.36 -31.05 3.00
C VAL A 879 -13.88 -31.10 3.37
N ASP A 880 -13.15 -32.17 3.06
CA ASP A 880 -11.69 -32.21 3.21
C ASP A 880 -11.02 -31.74 1.91
N VAL A 881 -10.20 -30.69 1.97
CA VAL A 881 -9.72 -29.98 0.78
C VAL A 881 -8.21 -30.09 0.63
N TRP A 882 -7.79 -30.50 -0.57
CA TRP A 882 -6.39 -30.73 -0.92
C TRP A 882 -6.09 -30.04 -2.25
N VAL A 883 -4.93 -29.40 -2.35
CA VAL A 883 -4.44 -28.79 -3.59
C VAL A 883 -3.12 -29.47 -3.94
N LEU A 884 -3.09 -30.21 -5.05
CA LEU A 884 -1.92 -30.92 -5.55
C LEU A 884 -1.30 -30.09 -6.67
N ASN A 885 -0.11 -29.56 -6.43
CA ASN A 885 0.63 -28.75 -7.39
C ASN A 885 1.93 -29.43 -7.85
N GLY A 886 2.20 -29.36 -9.15
CA GLY A 886 3.45 -29.85 -9.76
C GLY A 886 4.61 -28.87 -9.64
N GLY A 887 5.75 -29.19 -10.28
CA GLY A 887 6.92 -28.32 -10.38
C GLY A 887 7.79 -28.24 -9.12
N GLY A 888 7.58 -29.14 -8.16
CA GLY A 888 8.37 -29.20 -6.93
C GLY A 888 9.68 -29.96 -7.08
N SER A 889 10.70 -29.58 -6.31
CA SER A 889 11.95 -30.36 -6.17
C SER A 889 11.82 -31.54 -5.21
N ASN A 890 10.82 -31.52 -4.32
CA ASN A 890 10.55 -32.55 -3.31
C ASN A 890 9.05 -32.68 -3.05
N PHE A 891 8.64 -33.83 -2.52
CA PHE A 891 7.30 -34.01 -1.98
C PHE A 891 7.15 -33.27 -0.64
N ALA A 892 6.11 -32.46 -0.50
CA ALA A 892 5.81 -31.73 0.72
C ALA A 892 4.30 -31.51 0.88
N VAL A 893 3.82 -31.47 2.12
CA VAL A 893 2.44 -31.12 2.44
C VAL A 893 2.44 -30.04 3.50
N THR A 894 1.73 -28.94 3.22
CA THR A 894 1.60 -27.80 4.12
C THR A 894 0.12 -27.55 4.40
N PRO A 895 -0.37 -27.80 5.62
CA PRO A 895 -1.71 -27.38 6.01
C PRO A 895 -1.75 -25.87 6.22
N GLN A 896 -2.79 -25.22 5.71
CA GLN A 896 -3.06 -23.80 5.89
C GLN A 896 -4.58 -23.59 5.87
N ASN A 897 -5.12 -23.00 6.94
CA ASN A 897 -6.55 -22.66 7.09
C ASN A 897 -7.53 -23.80 6.73
N GLY A 898 -7.20 -25.04 7.11
CA GLY A 898 -8.03 -26.21 6.85
C GLY A 898 -7.89 -26.82 5.45
N VAL A 899 -7.04 -26.26 4.59
CA VAL A 899 -6.68 -26.78 3.27
C VAL A 899 -5.25 -27.33 3.31
N ARG A 900 -5.01 -28.49 2.69
CA ARG A 900 -3.65 -29.06 2.56
C ARG A 900 -3.09 -28.83 1.16
N TYR A 901 -1.99 -28.09 1.10
CA TYR A 901 -1.26 -27.82 -0.13
C TYR A 901 -0.13 -28.82 -0.29
N VAL A 902 -0.19 -29.61 -1.35
CA VAL A 902 0.70 -30.72 -1.66
C VAL A 902 1.57 -30.34 -2.85
N THR A 903 2.87 -30.24 -2.61
CA THR A 903 3.85 -30.14 -3.69
C THR A 903 4.27 -31.54 -4.11
N LEU A 904 4.06 -31.87 -5.38
CA LEU A 904 4.52 -33.12 -5.98
C LEU A 904 5.84 -32.90 -6.74
N LYS A 905 6.72 -33.91 -6.68
CA LYS A 905 8.02 -33.90 -7.38
C LYS A 905 7.84 -34.28 -8.84
N ASP A 906 8.45 -33.53 -9.75
CA ASP A 906 8.52 -33.89 -11.18
C ASP A 906 9.65 -34.91 -11.46
N TYR A 907 9.53 -35.68 -12.53
CA TYR A 907 10.50 -36.68 -12.98
C TYR A 907 10.78 -36.61 -14.50
N PRO A 908 12.05 -36.76 -14.93
CA PRO A 908 13.29 -36.74 -14.16
C PRO A 908 13.75 -35.29 -13.87
N LEU A 909 14.56 -35.09 -12.83
CA LEU A 909 15.30 -33.83 -12.64
C LEU A 909 16.69 -33.95 -13.29
N GLN A 910 17.21 -32.85 -13.86
CA GLN A 910 18.60 -32.79 -14.32
C GLN A 910 19.53 -33.18 -13.15
N ASN A 911 20.37 -34.21 -13.34
CA ASN A 911 21.36 -34.76 -12.40
C ASN A 911 20.90 -35.79 -11.33
N ASP A 912 19.77 -36.50 -11.52
CA ASP A 912 19.47 -37.69 -10.69
C ASP A 912 20.47 -38.84 -11.01
N MET A 913 21.67 -38.80 -10.41
CA MET A 913 22.75 -39.78 -10.66
C MET A 913 22.43 -41.20 -10.16
N ASP A 914 21.39 -41.36 -9.33
CA ASP A 914 20.87 -42.66 -8.88
C ASP A 914 19.34 -42.59 -8.80
N VAL A 915 18.72 -42.95 -9.92
CA VAL A 915 17.28 -42.90 -10.14
C VAL A 915 16.51 -43.65 -9.04
N PHE A 916 16.93 -44.85 -8.63
CA PHE A 916 16.12 -45.70 -7.74
C PHE A 916 16.25 -45.34 -6.25
N SER A 917 17.40 -44.87 -5.78
CA SER A 917 17.54 -44.47 -4.37
C SER A 917 16.83 -43.15 -4.04
N GLN A 918 16.57 -42.32 -5.06
CA GLN A 918 15.94 -41.01 -4.92
C GLN A 918 14.50 -40.95 -5.42
N LEU A 919 14.03 -41.98 -6.13
CA LEU A 919 12.66 -42.05 -6.61
C LEU A 919 11.69 -42.32 -5.45
N LYS A 920 10.82 -41.34 -5.25
CA LYS A 920 9.73 -41.36 -4.28
C LYS A 920 8.41 -41.14 -4.99
N TYR A 921 7.33 -41.53 -4.34
CA TYR A 921 5.97 -41.32 -4.79
C TYR A 921 5.06 -41.06 -3.60
N MET A 922 3.88 -40.50 -3.88
CA MET A 922 2.86 -40.30 -2.86
C MET A 922 1.69 -41.25 -3.07
N VAL A 923 1.24 -41.85 -1.99
CA VAL A 923 -0.03 -42.59 -1.92
C VAL A 923 -0.94 -41.88 -0.94
N PHE A 924 -2.16 -41.60 -1.38
CA PHE A 924 -3.22 -41.07 -0.55
C PHE A 924 -4.20 -42.18 -0.21
N THR A 925 -4.66 -42.21 1.04
CA THR A 925 -5.74 -43.09 1.49
C THR A 925 -6.93 -42.21 1.87
N VAL A 926 -8.05 -42.40 1.18
CA VAL A 926 -9.30 -41.69 1.42
C VAL A 926 -10.23 -42.64 2.18
N ASN A 927 -10.57 -42.28 3.42
CA ASN A 927 -11.48 -43.04 4.29
C ASN A 927 -12.64 -42.15 4.72
N ASP A 928 -13.80 -42.30 4.09
CA ASP A 928 -15.04 -41.55 4.32
C ASP A 928 -14.86 -40.02 4.44
N ASN A 929 -14.47 -39.51 5.61
CA ASN A 929 -14.34 -38.08 5.92
C ASN A 929 -12.88 -37.64 6.15
N MET A 930 -11.90 -38.55 6.06
CA MET A 930 -10.50 -38.27 6.36
C MET A 930 -9.58 -38.78 5.26
N VAL A 931 -8.63 -37.94 4.87
CA VAL A 931 -7.56 -38.31 3.93
C VAL A 931 -6.23 -38.33 4.67
N THR A 932 -5.50 -39.44 4.54
CA THR A 932 -4.10 -39.55 4.97
C THR A 932 -3.19 -39.77 3.77
N TYR A 933 -1.89 -39.58 3.93
CA TYR A 933 -0.93 -39.79 2.87
C TYR A 933 0.38 -40.39 3.39
N GLU A 934 1.12 -40.98 2.46
CA GLU A 934 2.46 -41.51 2.68
C GLU A 934 3.38 -41.02 1.56
N ILE A 935 4.62 -40.64 1.91
CA ILE A 935 5.70 -40.41 0.95
C ILE A 935 6.61 -41.65 1.00
N LEU A 936 6.54 -42.47 -0.04
CA LEU A 936 7.19 -43.78 -0.09
C LEU A 936 8.37 -43.77 -1.06
N SER A 937 9.44 -44.50 -0.73
CA SER A 937 10.56 -44.74 -1.65
C SER A 937 10.32 -46.01 -2.46
N VAL A 938 10.73 -46.01 -3.72
CA VAL A 938 10.58 -47.17 -4.62
C VAL A 938 11.38 -48.40 -4.16
N ASN A 939 12.39 -48.20 -3.30
CA ASN A 939 13.22 -49.26 -2.70
C ASN A 939 12.70 -49.84 -1.37
N THR A 940 11.47 -49.52 -0.94
CA THR A 940 10.91 -50.14 0.27
C THR A 940 10.46 -51.58 -0.02
N LYS A 941 10.92 -52.50 0.85
CA LYS A 941 10.95 -53.96 0.70
C LYS A 941 9.61 -54.63 0.45
#